data_AF-F2TDJ4-F1
#
_entry.id   AF-F2TDJ4-F1
#
_cell.length_a   1.000
_cell.length_b   1.000
_cell.length_c   1.000
_cell.angle_alpha   90.00
_cell.angle_beta   90.00
_cell.angle_gamma   90.00
#
_symmetry.space_group_name_H-M   'P 1'
#
loop_
_entity.id
_entity.type
_entity.pdbx_description
1 polymer ?
#
loop_
_entity_poly.entity_id
_entity_poly.type
_entity_poly.pdbx_seq_one_letter_code
_entity_poly.pdbx_strand_id
1 'polypeptide(L)'
;MATDERDDPLVKALPPETDYLTYLTILEYQLTPERLPILHNLLQDEKLTINIGWDLVQLLLPMIPASQECLQDVARLGNPREVILRVSNSLMKLEPVEEDEEEAKDEMDEKRISETIGEVNLEEKPSVNDNEAVDDKSVATPKVPVHILQFNCLLSMLSVLHSRIQTKYPSRFVATSLQAVLEAYTAFPTVETTAAVLEFFRDIAGKKRPRLPPRITSESLLPQTTQESAPDPEAESHPGTAASGEGVMVKRLMQFGLVELLKTYLLHCINEAPAGMQWALRLQEKLDTKNRMHSSLSLIEEFGRDGRLKERDMTVGKIIALSRDFDLETKELLDIISKPGDQQPLPLDFEETPKHPNDVPIQRHGCLLLLAARSAADKLLSSGQPVKPIPVFPDLAAIFLNFLGESKSPYSTMMEEPEALVDSLLSLAVIASCNPVSAPQNETEFSQLIIQLTACARAPGFRSFSRMARVPSTIFHSNPDPTARFNLISKILENEDLQYAREPAIGWLKDELLPAAALNAPPDQKENIFTDPNHFAILFQHIYKPIPADWLALGTAKTEDLINTWMTFTQHLLPYYLSILNLYYFLTQSPALFERLQIQKLHPAFESNFLVPLMTFAQHISTDAEIKARVEMEVGDEAEQMGHGAAELVLHIIGEIEEGSAGLLGGQGEG
;
A
#
# COMPACT_ATOMS: atom_id res chain seq x y z
N MET A 1 -34.90 -36.90 -28.42
CA MET A 1 -35.13 -37.03 -29.88
C MET A 1 -34.13 -36.09 -30.53
N ALA A 2 -33.15 -36.61 -31.27
CA ALA A 2 -32.15 -35.78 -31.93
C ALA A 2 -32.83 -35.03 -33.08
N THR A 3 -32.98 -33.72 -32.94
CA THR A 3 -33.29 -32.83 -34.06
C THR A 3 -32.15 -32.94 -35.06
N ASP A 4 -32.45 -33.24 -36.32
CA ASP A 4 -31.47 -33.18 -37.40
C ASP A 4 -30.88 -31.77 -37.41
N GLU A 5 -29.55 -31.63 -37.28
CA GLU A 5 -28.86 -30.32 -37.20
C GLU A 5 -29.20 -29.42 -38.39
N ARG A 6 -29.59 -30.03 -39.52
CA ARG A 6 -30.03 -29.34 -40.75
C ARG A 6 -31.42 -28.71 -40.66
N ASP A 7 -32.22 -29.13 -39.68
CA ASP A 7 -33.58 -28.62 -39.48
C ASP A 7 -33.65 -27.49 -38.43
N ASP A 8 -32.54 -27.17 -37.77
CA ASP A 8 -32.46 -26.11 -36.76
C ASP A 8 -32.76 -24.72 -37.36
N PRO A 9 -33.55 -23.87 -36.66
CA PRO A 9 -33.90 -22.54 -37.14
C PRO A 9 -32.69 -21.65 -37.43
N LEU A 10 -31.57 -21.83 -36.72
CA LEU A 10 -30.35 -21.05 -36.95
C LEU A 10 -29.70 -21.41 -38.29
N VAL A 11 -29.71 -22.68 -38.67
CA VAL A 11 -29.15 -23.13 -39.96
C VAL A 11 -30.05 -22.74 -41.13
N LYS A 12 -31.38 -22.85 -40.97
CA LYS A 12 -32.36 -22.49 -42.02
C LYS A 12 -32.38 -21.00 -42.35
N ALA A 13 -32.05 -20.15 -41.38
CA ALA A 13 -32.08 -18.70 -41.55
C ALA A 13 -30.75 -18.13 -42.08
N LEU A 14 -29.73 -18.95 -42.35
CA LEU A 14 -28.41 -18.46 -42.77
C LEU A 14 -28.48 -17.59 -44.05
N PRO A 15 -27.71 -16.49 -44.12
CA PRO A 15 -27.53 -15.74 -45.36
C PRO A 15 -26.98 -16.65 -46.49
N PRO A 16 -27.53 -16.58 -47.71
CA PRO A 16 -28.38 -15.51 -48.26
C PRO A 16 -29.90 -15.70 -48.10
N GLU A 17 -30.38 -16.74 -47.39
CA GLU A 17 -31.82 -16.98 -47.22
C GLU A 17 -32.51 -15.87 -46.41
N THR A 18 -31.77 -15.25 -45.48
CA THR A 18 -32.14 -13.99 -44.83
C THR A 18 -31.00 -12.97 -44.94
N ASP A 19 -31.30 -11.69 -44.74
CA ASP A 19 -30.27 -10.67 -44.57
C ASP A 19 -29.65 -10.73 -43.16
N TYR A 20 -28.44 -10.19 -43.01
CA TYR A 20 -27.68 -10.28 -41.75
C TYR A 20 -28.40 -9.69 -40.54
N LEU A 21 -29.20 -8.62 -40.72
CA LEU A 21 -29.94 -8.00 -39.63
C LEU A 21 -31.08 -8.91 -39.18
N THR A 22 -31.85 -9.43 -40.13
CA THR A 22 -32.89 -10.43 -39.84
C THR A 22 -32.30 -11.67 -39.17
N TYR A 23 -31.12 -12.12 -39.61
CA TYR A 23 -30.43 -13.26 -38.98
C TYR A 23 -30.02 -12.98 -37.53
N LEU A 24 -29.50 -11.78 -37.24
CA LEU A 24 -29.18 -11.34 -35.88
C LEU A 24 -30.43 -11.30 -34.99
N THR A 25 -31.56 -10.79 -35.49
CA THR A 25 -32.83 -10.81 -34.75
C THR A 25 -33.29 -12.24 -34.46
N ILE A 26 -33.14 -13.17 -35.41
CA ILE A 26 -33.45 -14.59 -35.19
C ILE A 26 -32.54 -15.17 -34.12
N LEU A 27 -31.24 -14.86 -34.14
CA LEU A 27 -30.30 -15.28 -33.10
C LEU A 27 -30.70 -14.72 -31.73
N GLU A 28 -31.07 -13.45 -31.62
CA GLU A 28 -31.50 -12.84 -30.36
C GLU A 28 -32.69 -13.57 -29.72
N TYR A 29 -33.67 -14.01 -30.52
CA TYR A 29 -34.85 -14.72 -30.02
C TYR A 29 -34.67 -16.24 -29.85
N GLN A 30 -33.77 -16.86 -30.62
CA GLN A 30 -33.66 -18.31 -30.71
C GLN A 30 -32.40 -18.87 -30.06
N LEU A 31 -31.42 -18.03 -29.70
CA LEU A 31 -30.18 -18.50 -29.10
C LEU A 31 -30.41 -18.89 -27.64
N THR A 32 -30.12 -20.16 -27.34
CA THR A 32 -30.15 -20.74 -26.00
C THR A 32 -28.82 -21.44 -25.73
N PRO A 33 -28.47 -21.73 -24.46
CA PRO A 33 -27.22 -22.43 -24.16
C PRO A 33 -27.06 -23.76 -24.91
N GLU A 34 -28.15 -24.48 -25.15
CA GLU A 34 -28.16 -25.75 -25.90
C GLU A 34 -27.80 -25.60 -27.38
N ARG A 35 -28.02 -24.40 -27.96
CA ARG A 35 -27.73 -24.09 -29.38
C ARG A 35 -26.36 -23.44 -29.58
N LEU A 36 -25.60 -23.17 -28.51
CA LEU A 36 -24.24 -22.61 -28.61
C LEU A 36 -23.28 -23.50 -29.43
N PRO A 37 -23.28 -24.84 -29.34
CA PRO A 37 -22.43 -25.68 -30.17
C PRO A 37 -22.74 -25.54 -31.67
N ILE A 38 -24.02 -25.36 -32.03
CA ILE A 38 -24.43 -25.09 -33.41
C ILE A 38 -23.88 -23.74 -33.85
N LEU A 39 -24.06 -22.71 -33.03
CA LEU A 39 -23.53 -21.38 -33.32
C LEU A 39 -22.00 -21.38 -33.45
N HIS A 40 -21.27 -22.09 -32.57
CA HIS A 40 -19.82 -22.26 -32.64
C HIS A 40 -19.37 -22.81 -34.01
N ASN A 41 -20.06 -23.84 -34.51
CA ASN A 41 -19.81 -24.38 -35.84
C ASN A 41 -20.12 -23.39 -36.97
N LEU A 42 -21.21 -22.62 -36.85
CA LEU A 42 -21.58 -21.60 -37.83
C LEU A 42 -20.60 -20.43 -37.86
N LEU A 43 -20.08 -20.02 -36.71
CA LEU A 43 -19.10 -18.94 -36.59
C LEU A 43 -17.74 -19.27 -37.22
N GLN A 44 -17.48 -20.53 -37.56
CA GLN A 44 -16.28 -20.90 -38.34
C GLN A 44 -16.31 -20.35 -39.77
N ASP A 45 -17.47 -19.94 -40.29
CA ASP A 45 -17.56 -19.21 -41.55
C ASP A 45 -17.09 -17.76 -41.36
N GLU A 46 -15.89 -17.48 -41.86
CA GLU A 46 -15.27 -16.15 -41.82
C GLU A 46 -16.19 -15.06 -42.40
N LYS A 47 -16.87 -15.31 -43.51
CA LYS A 47 -17.71 -14.30 -44.15
C LYS A 47 -18.91 -13.96 -43.29
N LEU A 48 -19.55 -14.97 -42.69
CA LEU A 48 -20.66 -14.76 -41.77
C LEU A 48 -20.18 -13.96 -40.56
N THR A 49 -19.12 -14.43 -39.90
CA THR A 49 -18.61 -13.87 -38.64
C THR A 49 -18.06 -12.45 -38.78
N ILE A 50 -17.46 -12.10 -39.92
CA ILE A 50 -17.05 -10.71 -40.22
C ILE A 50 -18.25 -9.76 -40.15
N ASN A 51 -19.42 -10.17 -40.67
CA ASN A 51 -20.59 -9.30 -40.79
C ASN A 51 -21.41 -9.20 -39.50
N ILE A 52 -21.52 -10.29 -38.74
CA ILE A 52 -22.41 -10.35 -37.56
C ILE A 52 -21.69 -10.37 -36.22
N GLY A 53 -20.39 -10.70 -36.19
CA GLY A 53 -19.68 -11.07 -34.96
C GLY A 53 -19.65 -9.97 -33.89
N TRP A 54 -19.52 -8.71 -34.30
CA TRP A 54 -19.48 -7.57 -33.37
C TRP A 54 -20.82 -7.36 -32.63
N ASP A 55 -21.97 -7.58 -33.28
CA ASP A 55 -23.27 -7.54 -32.58
C ASP A 55 -23.46 -8.70 -31.60
N LEU A 56 -22.89 -9.87 -31.93
CA LEU A 56 -23.00 -11.06 -31.08
C LEU A 56 -22.29 -10.94 -29.73
N VAL A 57 -21.33 -10.03 -29.57
CA VAL A 57 -20.61 -9.84 -28.29
C VAL A 57 -21.59 -9.57 -27.15
N GLN A 58 -22.58 -8.69 -27.36
CA GLN A 58 -23.57 -8.36 -26.32
C GLN A 58 -24.56 -9.50 -26.06
N LEU A 59 -24.90 -10.28 -27.08
CA LEU A 59 -25.80 -11.42 -26.93
C LEU A 59 -25.13 -12.59 -26.20
N LEU A 60 -23.84 -12.82 -26.46
CA LEU A 60 -23.08 -13.95 -25.94
C LEU A 60 -22.51 -13.67 -24.54
N LEU A 61 -22.15 -12.43 -24.20
CA LEU A 61 -21.50 -12.10 -22.92
C LEU A 61 -22.32 -12.52 -21.66
N PRO A 62 -23.65 -12.33 -21.60
CA PRO A 62 -24.47 -12.80 -20.48
C PRO A 62 -24.52 -14.33 -20.33
N MET A 63 -24.15 -15.09 -21.37
CA MET A 63 -24.20 -16.55 -21.40
C MET A 63 -22.87 -17.21 -20.99
N ILE A 64 -21.89 -16.44 -20.51
CA ILE A 64 -20.62 -16.96 -19.96
C ILE A 64 -20.92 -17.80 -18.71
N PRO A 65 -20.24 -18.95 -18.51
CA PRO A 65 -19.08 -19.44 -19.27
C PRO A 65 -19.40 -20.23 -20.54
N ALA A 66 -20.65 -20.62 -20.78
CA ALA A 66 -21.01 -21.53 -21.87
C ALA A 66 -20.72 -20.95 -23.28
N SER A 67 -20.84 -19.64 -23.45
CA SER A 67 -20.62 -18.94 -24.73
C SER A 67 -19.16 -18.56 -25.02
N GLN A 68 -18.22 -18.93 -24.13
CA GLN A 68 -16.83 -18.49 -24.22
C GLN A 68 -16.17 -18.87 -25.56
N GLU A 69 -16.38 -20.10 -26.06
CA GLU A 69 -15.81 -20.55 -27.33
C GLU A 69 -16.33 -19.72 -28.51
N CYS A 70 -17.63 -19.44 -28.55
CA CYS A 70 -18.23 -18.56 -29.56
C CYS A 70 -17.63 -17.15 -29.53
N LEU A 71 -17.39 -16.58 -28.34
CA LEU A 71 -16.74 -15.28 -28.18
C LEU A 71 -15.28 -15.30 -28.68
N GLN A 72 -14.56 -16.39 -28.47
CA GLN A 72 -13.20 -16.56 -29.03
C GLN A 72 -13.23 -16.65 -30.56
N ASP A 73 -14.21 -17.31 -31.16
CA ASP A 73 -14.37 -17.31 -32.62
C ASP A 73 -14.69 -15.92 -33.16
N VAL A 74 -15.56 -15.17 -32.48
CA VAL A 74 -15.84 -13.77 -32.82
C VAL A 74 -14.55 -12.94 -32.78
N ALA A 75 -13.71 -13.11 -31.75
CA ALA A 75 -12.43 -12.41 -31.68
C ALA A 75 -11.43 -12.83 -32.78
N ARG A 76 -11.47 -14.10 -33.21
CA ARG A 76 -10.57 -14.70 -34.19
C ARG A 76 -10.96 -14.43 -35.64
N LEU A 77 -12.26 -14.37 -35.94
CA LEU A 77 -12.82 -14.32 -37.29
C LEU A 77 -13.63 -13.05 -37.58
N GLY A 78 -14.14 -12.36 -36.55
CA GLY A 78 -14.92 -11.13 -36.72
C GLY A 78 -14.09 -9.95 -37.24
N ASN A 79 -14.77 -8.89 -37.68
CA ASN A 79 -14.12 -7.62 -38.07
C ASN A 79 -13.43 -7.01 -36.83
N PRO A 80 -12.08 -6.93 -36.79
CA PRO A 80 -11.37 -6.54 -35.59
C PRO A 80 -11.66 -5.11 -35.15
N ARG A 81 -11.96 -4.19 -36.09
CA ARG A 81 -12.23 -2.78 -35.78
C ARG A 81 -13.52 -2.63 -34.98
N GLU A 82 -14.61 -3.25 -35.45
CA GLU A 82 -15.92 -3.18 -34.80
C GLU A 82 -15.97 -3.99 -33.50
N VAL A 83 -15.34 -5.18 -33.49
CA VAL A 83 -15.33 -6.02 -32.29
C VAL A 83 -14.55 -5.36 -31.16
N ILE A 84 -13.41 -4.69 -31.41
CA ILE A 84 -12.68 -3.95 -30.36
C ILE A 84 -13.56 -2.87 -29.71
N LEU A 85 -14.29 -2.10 -30.52
CA LEU A 85 -15.15 -1.04 -30.01
C LEU A 85 -16.29 -1.63 -29.17
N ARG A 86 -16.89 -2.73 -29.64
CA ARG A 86 -17.95 -3.40 -28.89
C ARG A 86 -17.44 -4.01 -27.58
N VAL A 87 -16.30 -4.70 -27.60
CA VAL A 87 -15.68 -5.28 -26.41
C VAL A 87 -15.32 -4.20 -25.38
N SER A 88 -14.73 -3.08 -25.83
CA SER A 88 -14.44 -1.93 -24.96
C SER A 88 -15.72 -1.34 -24.35
N ASN A 89 -16.79 -1.20 -25.14
CA ASN A 89 -18.08 -0.74 -24.64
C ASN A 89 -18.69 -1.70 -23.60
N SER A 90 -18.55 -3.01 -23.84
CA SER A 90 -19.01 -4.04 -22.89
C SER A 90 -18.22 -3.99 -21.58
N LEU A 91 -16.90 -3.78 -21.62
CA LEU A 91 -16.07 -3.61 -20.42
C LEU A 91 -16.55 -2.43 -19.56
N MET A 92 -16.82 -1.27 -20.17
CA MET A 92 -17.32 -0.08 -19.48
C MET A 92 -18.71 -0.27 -18.84
N LYS A 93 -19.48 -1.29 -19.28
CA LYS A 93 -20.82 -1.61 -18.78
C LYS A 93 -20.84 -2.82 -17.84
N LEU A 94 -19.68 -3.38 -17.51
CA LEU A 94 -19.63 -4.48 -16.56
C LEU A 94 -20.00 -3.97 -15.18
N GLU A 95 -21.03 -4.57 -14.61
CA GLU A 95 -21.47 -4.31 -13.24
C GLU A 95 -21.42 -5.63 -12.46
N PRO A 96 -21.07 -5.60 -11.16
CA PRO A 96 -21.22 -6.76 -10.31
C PRO A 96 -22.71 -7.09 -10.23
N VAL A 97 -23.07 -8.31 -10.62
CA VAL A 97 -24.40 -8.82 -10.33
C VAL A 97 -24.47 -9.00 -8.82
N GLU A 98 -25.43 -8.35 -8.15
CA GLU A 98 -25.78 -8.63 -6.76
C GLU A 98 -26.27 -10.08 -6.71
N GLU A 99 -25.35 -11.02 -6.49
CA GLU A 99 -25.71 -12.37 -6.07
C GLU A 99 -26.21 -12.23 -4.63
N ASP A 100 -27.50 -12.52 -4.40
CA ASP A 100 -28.15 -12.40 -3.09
C ASP A 100 -27.28 -13.02 -1.99
N GLU A 101 -26.68 -12.17 -1.13
CA GLU A 101 -25.75 -12.56 -0.06
C GLU A 101 -26.37 -13.50 1.01
N GLU A 102 -27.64 -13.87 0.87
CA GLU A 102 -28.36 -14.74 1.81
C GLU A 102 -27.93 -16.21 1.65
N GLU A 103 -27.63 -16.70 0.44
CA GLU A 103 -27.28 -18.11 0.25
C GLU A 103 -25.85 -18.47 0.72
N ALA A 104 -24.94 -17.49 0.81
CA ALA A 104 -23.55 -17.72 1.23
C ALA A 104 -23.35 -17.63 2.76
N LYS A 105 -24.25 -16.97 3.49
CA LYS A 105 -24.19 -16.88 4.97
C LYS A 105 -24.73 -18.14 5.63
N ASP A 106 -25.75 -18.78 5.03
CA ASP A 106 -26.37 -19.99 5.58
C ASP A 106 -25.42 -21.20 5.59
N GLU A 107 -24.54 -21.37 4.60
CA GLU A 107 -23.57 -22.49 4.59
C GLU A 107 -22.40 -22.31 5.58
N MET A 108 -22.10 -21.06 5.97
CA MET A 108 -20.96 -20.75 6.84
C MET A 108 -21.33 -20.86 8.33
N ASP A 109 -22.59 -20.60 8.66
CA ASP A 109 -23.12 -20.73 10.02
C ASP A 109 -23.41 -22.19 10.42
N GLU A 110 -23.79 -23.07 9.48
CA GLU A 110 -23.98 -24.51 9.79
C GLU A 110 -22.67 -25.23 10.16
N LYS A 111 -21.53 -24.84 9.57
CA LYS A 111 -20.22 -25.43 9.93
C LYS A 111 -19.74 -25.02 11.31
N ARG A 112 -19.97 -23.76 11.71
CA ARG A 112 -19.56 -23.25 13.03
C ARG A 112 -20.36 -23.86 14.18
N ILE A 113 -21.63 -24.21 13.95
CA ILE A 113 -22.46 -24.84 14.99
C ILE A 113 -22.03 -26.31 15.23
N SER A 114 -21.52 -27.00 14.19
CA SER A 114 -21.09 -28.40 14.30
C SER A 114 -19.77 -28.63 15.05
N GLU A 115 -18.89 -27.62 15.15
CA GLU A 115 -17.58 -27.73 15.82
C GLU A 115 -17.61 -27.38 17.32
N THR A 116 -18.74 -26.86 17.84
CA THR A 116 -18.79 -26.28 19.20
C THR A 116 -19.47 -27.19 20.25
N ILE A 117 -19.91 -28.41 19.90
CA ILE A 117 -20.46 -29.38 20.88
C ILE A 117 -19.60 -30.64 20.88
N GLY A 118 -18.53 -30.59 21.68
CA GLY A 118 -17.78 -31.78 22.07
C GLY A 118 -18.54 -32.53 23.17
N GLU A 119 -18.95 -33.77 22.89
CA GLU A 119 -19.33 -34.74 23.93
C GLU A 119 -18.34 -35.91 23.92
N VAL A 120 -17.83 -36.18 25.12
CA VAL A 120 -16.73 -37.09 25.43
C VAL A 120 -17.30 -38.48 25.73
N ASN A 121 -16.73 -39.56 25.16
CA ASN A 121 -16.45 -40.76 25.95
C ASN A 121 -15.45 -41.73 25.30
N LEU A 122 -14.64 -42.32 26.18
CA LEU A 122 -13.53 -43.25 25.96
C LEU A 122 -14.03 -44.72 25.95
N GLU A 123 -13.39 -45.61 25.17
CA GLU A 123 -12.69 -46.84 25.66
C GLU A 123 -12.29 -47.84 24.53
N GLU A 124 -11.00 -48.20 24.53
CA GLU A 124 -10.24 -49.44 24.22
C GLU A 124 -10.55 -50.43 23.05
N LYS A 125 -9.61 -50.49 22.06
CA LYS A 125 -8.89 -51.60 21.33
C LYS A 125 -9.51 -53.01 21.09
N PRO A 126 -8.94 -53.88 20.19
CA PRO A 126 -8.40 -53.72 18.81
C PRO A 126 -8.88 -54.83 17.81
N SER A 127 -8.81 -54.65 16.48
CA SER A 127 -8.50 -55.73 15.48
C SER A 127 -8.61 -55.31 13.98
N VAL A 128 -7.48 -55.46 13.27
CA VAL A 128 -7.25 -56.08 11.94
C VAL A 128 -8.44 -56.32 10.98
N ASN A 129 -8.50 -55.60 9.84
CA ASN A 129 -8.34 -56.07 8.42
C ASN A 129 -9.05 -55.17 7.39
N ASP A 130 -8.34 -55.02 6.25
CA ASP A 130 -8.68 -54.54 4.89
C ASP A 130 -10.16 -54.33 4.50
N ASN A 131 -10.45 -53.17 3.89
CA ASN A 131 -10.93 -53.09 2.50
C ASN A 131 -11.09 -51.64 1.99
N GLU A 132 -10.77 -51.49 0.71
CA GLU A 132 -10.88 -50.28 -0.11
C GLU A 132 -12.28 -49.66 -0.09
N ALA A 133 -12.34 -48.34 0.10
CA ALA A 133 -13.36 -47.48 -0.48
C ALA A 133 -12.76 -46.09 -0.69
N VAL A 134 -12.72 -45.68 -1.96
CA VAL A 134 -12.36 -44.34 -2.43
C VAL A 134 -13.45 -43.38 -1.96
N ASP A 135 -13.14 -42.48 -1.03
CA ASP A 135 -14.01 -41.35 -0.68
C ASP A 135 -13.42 -40.08 -1.31
N ASP A 136 -14.00 -39.73 -2.45
CA ASP A 136 -13.71 -38.54 -3.24
C ASP A 136 -14.31 -37.31 -2.54
N LYS A 137 -13.57 -36.74 -1.58
CA LYS A 137 -13.90 -35.43 -1.02
C LYS A 137 -13.31 -34.35 -1.92
N SER A 138 -14.03 -34.01 -2.98
CA SER A 138 -13.80 -32.78 -3.73
C SER A 138 -14.01 -31.58 -2.81
N VAL A 139 -12.91 -30.99 -2.35
CA VAL A 139 -12.91 -29.70 -1.66
C VAL A 139 -13.56 -28.67 -2.59
N ALA A 140 -14.69 -28.10 -2.19
CA ALA A 140 -15.39 -27.08 -2.95
C ALA A 140 -14.46 -25.87 -3.18
N THR A 141 -14.02 -25.68 -4.42
CA THR A 141 -13.34 -24.46 -4.85
C THR A 141 -14.36 -23.31 -4.90
N PRO A 142 -14.04 -22.11 -4.38
CA PRO A 142 -14.93 -20.96 -4.49
C PRO A 142 -15.22 -20.68 -5.97
N LYS A 143 -16.51 -20.56 -6.33
CA LYS A 143 -16.93 -20.24 -7.70
C LYS A 143 -16.55 -18.79 -7.99
N VAL A 144 -15.82 -18.56 -9.08
CA VAL A 144 -15.45 -17.21 -9.53
C VAL A 144 -16.71 -16.48 -10.02
N PRO A 145 -17.00 -15.26 -9.54
CA PRO A 145 -18.14 -14.45 -9.98
C PRO A 145 -18.21 -14.30 -11.50
N VAL A 146 -19.44 -14.30 -12.05
CA VAL A 146 -19.68 -14.25 -13.50
C VAL A 146 -19.06 -13.01 -14.15
N HIS A 147 -19.16 -11.84 -13.51
CA HIS A 147 -18.60 -10.60 -14.02
C HIS A 147 -17.06 -10.63 -14.15
N ILE A 148 -16.36 -11.40 -13.29
CA ILE A 148 -14.91 -11.62 -13.39
C ILE A 148 -14.58 -12.52 -14.59
N LEU A 149 -15.39 -13.56 -14.83
CA LEU A 149 -15.24 -14.42 -16.01
C LEU A 149 -15.49 -13.62 -17.31
N GLN A 150 -16.50 -12.75 -17.30
CA GLN A 150 -16.81 -11.83 -18.39
C GLN A 150 -15.65 -10.88 -18.67
N PHE A 151 -15.12 -10.22 -17.65
CA PHE A 151 -13.95 -9.35 -17.77
C PHE A 151 -12.75 -10.08 -18.39
N ASN A 152 -12.40 -11.24 -17.84
CA ASN A 152 -11.26 -12.03 -18.33
C ASN A 152 -11.47 -12.47 -19.78
N CYS A 153 -12.68 -12.88 -20.15
CA CYS A 153 -13.01 -13.25 -21.53
C CYS A 153 -12.84 -12.04 -22.46
N LEU A 154 -13.36 -10.87 -22.11
CA LEU A 154 -13.25 -9.65 -22.92
C LEU A 154 -11.78 -9.23 -23.12
N LEU A 155 -10.94 -9.29 -22.09
CA LEU A 155 -9.50 -9.00 -22.21
C LEU A 155 -8.76 -10.01 -23.10
N SER A 156 -9.12 -11.29 -23.04
CA SER A 156 -8.57 -12.30 -23.93
C SER A 156 -8.94 -12.03 -25.39
N MET A 157 -10.19 -11.59 -25.65
CA MET A 157 -10.63 -11.17 -26.99
C MET A 157 -9.81 -9.96 -27.47
N LEU A 158 -9.63 -8.94 -26.63
CA LEU A 158 -8.81 -7.77 -26.97
C LEU A 158 -7.38 -8.16 -27.35
N SER A 159 -6.77 -9.12 -26.64
CA SER A 159 -5.42 -9.61 -26.92
C SER A 159 -5.32 -10.19 -28.34
N VAL A 160 -6.32 -10.99 -28.75
CA VAL A 160 -6.41 -11.52 -30.13
C VAL A 160 -6.64 -10.39 -31.13
N LEU A 161 -7.60 -9.51 -30.88
CA LEU A 161 -8.02 -8.47 -31.81
C LEU A 161 -6.92 -7.44 -32.09
N HIS A 162 -6.21 -6.99 -31.06
CA HIS A 162 -5.08 -6.04 -31.19
C HIS A 162 -3.89 -6.64 -31.94
N SER A 163 -3.74 -7.97 -31.94
CA SER A 163 -2.73 -8.65 -32.76
C SER A 163 -3.11 -8.72 -34.25
N ARG A 164 -4.41 -8.65 -34.56
CA ARG A 164 -4.97 -8.78 -35.92
C ARG A 164 -5.11 -7.44 -36.64
N ILE A 165 -5.48 -6.38 -35.92
CA ILE A 165 -5.85 -5.10 -36.51
C ILE A 165 -4.70 -4.45 -37.30
N GLN A 166 -4.98 -4.05 -38.54
CA GLN A 166 -4.04 -3.41 -39.45
C GLN A 166 -4.62 -2.07 -39.95
N THR A 167 -4.49 -1.04 -39.11
CA THR A 167 -4.94 0.31 -39.44
C THR A 167 -3.78 1.29 -39.48
N LYS A 168 -4.01 2.48 -40.06
CA LYS A 168 -3.04 3.58 -40.03
C LYS A 168 -2.72 4.09 -38.62
N TYR A 169 -3.66 4.01 -37.67
CA TYR A 169 -3.52 4.57 -36.31
C TYR A 169 -3.98 3.56 -35.25
N PRO A 170 -3.25 2.43 -35.07
CA PRO A 170 -3.60 1.41 -34.08
C PRO A 170 -3.59 1.95 -32.65
N SER A 171 -2.83 3.01 -32.38
CA SER A 171 -2.81 3.69 -31.07
C SER A 171 -4.19 4.17 -30.61
N ARG A 172 -5.10 4.52 -31.53
CA ARG A 172 -6.46 4.95 -31.18
C ARG A 172 -7.29 3.82 -30.58
N PHE A 173 -7.27 2.65 -31.22
CA PHE A 173 -7.96 1.46 -30.72
C PHE A 173 -7.37 1.02 -29.38
N VAL A 174 -6.04 1.10 -29.24
CA VAL A 174 -5.36 0.82 -27.98
C VAL A 174 -5.78 1.79 -26.89
N ALA A 175 -5.86 3.09 -27.17
CA ALA A 175 -6.30 4.09 -26.19
C ALA A 175 -7.73 3.82 -25.69
N THR A 176 -8.66 3.56 -26.61
CA THR A 176 -10.06 3.21 -26.29
C THR A 176 -10.13 1.93 -25.43
N SER A 177 -9.38 0.89 -25.82
CA SER A 177 -9.35 -0.36 -25.06
C SER A 177 -8.73 -0.16 -23.69
N LEU A 178 -7.65 0.62 -23.60
CA LEU A 178 -6.94 0.88 -22.36
C LEU A 178 -7.82 1.63 -21.37
N GLN A 179 -8.55 2.65 -21.82
CA GLN A 179 -9.53 3.36 -20.99
C GLN A 179 -10.55 2.38 -20.40
N ALA A 180 -11.22 1.60 -21.26
CA ALA A 180 -12.24 0.65 -20.83
C ALA A 180 -11.69 -0.41 -19.85
N VAL A 181 -10.49 -0.92 -20.10
CA VAL A 181 -9.82 -1.91 -19.23
C VAL A 181 -9.50 -1.30 -17.86
N LEU A 182 -8.94 -0.08 -17.81
CA LEU A 182 -8.56 0.57 -16.56
C LEU A 182 -9.79 0.97 -15.72
N GLU A 183 -10.83 1.49 -16.36
CA GLU A 183 -12.09 1.84 -15.70
C GLU A 183 -12.76 0.60 -15.11
N ALA A 184 -12.93 -0.46 -15.91
CA ALA A 184 -13.50 -1.72 -15.45
C ALA A 184 -12.66 -2.37 -14.33
N TYR A 185 -11.33 -2.41 -14.48
CA TYR A 185 -10.44 -2.95 -13.45
C TYR A 185 -10.53 -2.19 -12.13
N THR A 186 -10.72 -0.87 -12.17
CA THR A 186 -10.83 -0.04 -10.96
C THR A 186 -12.09 -0.38 -10.15
N ALA A 187 -13.16 -0.82 -10.81
CA ALA A 187 -14.39 -1.23 -10.13
C ALA A 187 -14.24 -2.58 -9.40
N PHE A 188 -13.40 -3.49 -9.88
CA PHE A 188 -13.24 -4.84 -9.30
C PHE A 188 -11.80 -5.38 -9.45
N PRO A 189 -10.83 -4.80 -8.72
CA PRO A 189 -9.46 -5.32 -8.69
C PRO A 189 -9.45 -6.64 -7.89
N THR A 190 -9.19 -7.76 -8.57
CA THR A 190 -9.02 -9.08 -7.97
C THR A 190 -7.73 -9.72 -8.49
N VAL A 191 -7.35 -10.86 -7.92
CA VAL A 191 -6.21 -11.64 -8.40
C VAL A 191 -6.39 -12.01 -9.88
N GLU A 192 -7.58 -12.48 -10.24
CA GLU A 192 -7.95 -12.93 -11.57
C GLU A 192 -7.93 -11.78 -12.58
N THR A 193 -8.57 -10.65 -12.24
CA THR A 193 -8.67 -9.50 -13.14
C THR A 193 -7.31 -8.85 -13.31
N THR A 194 -6.49 -8.78 -12.26
CA THR A 194 -5.11 -8.30 -12.32
C THR A 194 -4.27 -9.18 -13.24
N ALA A 195 -4.38 -10.51 -13.12
CA ALA A 195 -3.68 -11.45 -13.98
C ALA A 195 -4.06 -11.28 -15.45
N ALA A 196 -5.36 -11.11 -15.75
CA ALA A 196 -5.85 -10.87 -17.11
C ALA A 196 -5.33 -9.56 -17.71
N VAL A 197 -5.30 -8.45 -16.95
CA VAL A 197 -4.73 -7.17 -17.43
C VAL A 197 -3.23 -7.32 -17.72
N LEU A 198 -2.49 -7.99 -16.84
CA LEU A 198 -1.06 -8.23 -17.04
C LEU A 198 -0.79 -9.11 -18.26
N GLU A 199 -1.63 -10.11 -18.52
CA GLU A 199 -1.55 -10.94 -19.73
C GLU A 199 -1.83 -10.11 -20.99
N PHE A 200 -2.89 -9.30 -20.98
CA PHE A 200 -3.22 -8.39 -22.07
C PHE A 200 -2.04 -7.44 -22.40
N PHE A 201 -1.45 -6.80 -21.38
CA PHE A 201 -0.28 -5.93 -21.58
C PHE A 201 0.92 -6.68 -22.12
N ARG A 202 1.20 -7.89 -21.62
CA ARG A 202 2.28 -8.74 -22.12
C ARG A 202 2.08 -9.09 -23.60
N ASP A 203 0.86 -9.41 -23.99
CA ASP A 203 0.53 -9.83 -25.34
C ASP A 203 0.64 -8.65 -26.33
N ILE A 204 0.29 -7.43 -25.92
CA ILE A 204 0.56 -6.19 -26.69
C ILE A 204 2.06 -5.87 -26.78
N ALA A 205 2.86 -6.15 -25.75
CA ALA A 205 4.28 -5.84 -25.74
C ALA A 205 5.10 -6.55 -26.83
N GLY A 206 4.58 -7.64 -27.42
CA GLY A 206 5.18 -8.38 -28.54
C GLY A 206 6.48 -9.13 -28.23
N LYS A 207 7.15 -8.84 -27.10
CA LYS A 207 8.33 -9.55 -26.59
C LYS A 207 7.88 -10.90 -26.02
N LYS A 208 7.82 -11.94 -26.86
CA LYS A 208 7.51 -13.34 -26.49
C LYS A 208 8.59 -13.95 -25.58
N ARG A 209 8.74 -13.47 -24.34
CA ARG A 209 9.43 -14.24 -23.31
C ARG A 209 8.66 -15.56 -23.12
N PRO A 210 9.33 -16.73 -23.04
CA PRO A 210 8.64 -17.99 -22.77
C PRO A 210 7.79 -17.85 -21.50
N ARG A 211 6.52 -18.26 -21.57
CA ARG A 211 5.61 -18.22 -20.42
C ARG A 211 6.22 -19.05 -19.30
N LEU A 212 6.26 -18.48 -18.09
CA LEU A 212 6.56 -19.27 -16.90
C LEU A 212 5.40 -20.25 -16.70
N PRO A 213 5.64 -21.55 -16.42
CA PRO A 213 4.55 -22.48 -16.16
C PRO A 213 3.72 -21.99 -14.97
N PRO A 214 2.37 -22.14 -15.02
CA PRO A 214 1.49 -21.68 -13.95
C PRO A 214 1.90 -22.37 -12.66
N ARG A 215 2.16 -21.57 -11.61
CA ARG A 215 2.59 -22.10 -10.31
C ARG A 215 1.41 -22.38 -9.38
N ILE A 216 0.23 -21.84 -9.71
CA ILE A 216 -1.02 -21.97 -8.94
C ILE A 216 -2.20 -22.03 -9.94
N THR A 217 -3.27 -22.75 -9.58
CA THR A 217 -4.47 -22.98 -10.40
C THR A 217 -5.21 -21.71 -10.84
N SER A 218 -5.03 -20.60 -10.14
CA SER A 218 -5.70 -19.32 -10.42
C SER A 218 -5.08 -18.51 -11.58
N GLU A 219 -3.87 -18.87 -12.04
CA GLU A 219 -3.14 -18.09 -13.05
C GLU A 219 -3.64 -18.29 -14.50
N SER A 220 -4.56 -19.22 -14.75
CA SER A 220 -5.07 -19.49 -16.10
C SER A 220 -6.52 -19.97 -16.06
N LEU A 221 -7.45 -19.04 -15.86
CA LEU A 221 -8.88 -19.34 -15.92
C LEU A 221 -9.39 -19.65 -17.33
N LEU A 222 -8.64 -19.29 -18.37
CA LEU A 222 -9.04 -19.48 -19.77
C LEU A 222 -8.02 -20.34 -20.53
N PRO A 223 -8.44 -21.43 -21.22
CA PRO A 223 -7.59 -22.15 -22.15
C PRO A 223 -7.28 -21.27 -23.37
N GLN A 224 -6.02 -21.26 -23.80
CA GLN A 224 -5.60 -20.53 -24.99
C GLN A 224 -5.99 -21.29 -26.26
N THR A 225 -6.71 -20.62 -27.16
CA THR A 225 -7.02 -21.16 -28.48
C THR A 225 -5.80 -21.04 -29.39
N THR A 226 -5.15 -22.16 -29.73
CA THR A 226 -4.01 -22.23 -30.67
C THR A 226 -4.40 -22.18 -32.15
N GLN A 227 -5.65 -21.84 -32.47
CA GLN A 227 -6.16 -21.83 -33.84
C GLN A 227 -5.76 -20.55 -34.58
N GLU A 228 -5.53 -20.66 -35.89
CA GLU A 228 -5.13 -19.53 -36.73
C GLU A 228 -6.23 -18.46 -36.81
N SER A 229 -5.82 -17.20 -36.68
CA SER A 229 -6.70 -16.03 -36.79
C SER A 229 -6.82 -15.54 -38.22
N ALA A 230 -8.02 -15.09 -38.60
CA ALA A 230 -8.24 -14.48 -39.91
C ALA A 230 -7.49 -13.14 -40.01
N PRO A 231 -7.06 -12.72 -41.22
CA PRO A 231 -6.48 -11.40 -41.43
C PRO A 231 -7.50 -10.28 -41.14
N ASP A 232 -7.03 -9.03 -41.05
CA ASP A 232 -7.92 -7.86 -41.00
C ASP A 232 -8.59 -7.65 -42.37
N PRO A 233 -9.93 -7.78 -42.50
CA PRO A 233 -10.63 -7.59 -43.77
C PRO A 233 -10.55 -6.15 -44.30
N GLU A 234 -10.25 -5.18 -43.43
CA GLU A 234 -10.11 -3.75 -43.76
C GLU A 234 -8.65 -3.28 -43.68
N ALA A 235 -7.68 -4.18 -43.90
CA ALA A 235 -6.26 -3.85 -43.80
C ALA A 235 -5.84 -2.71 -44.75
N GLU A 236 -5.19 -1.69 -44.19
CA GLU A 236 -4.64 -0.56 -44.95
C GLU A 236 -3.14 -0.79 -45.26
N SER A 237 -2.76 -0.88 -46.55
CA SER A 237 -1.36 -1.11 -46.95
C SER A 237 -0.53 0.17 -46.86
N HIS A 238 0.42 0.27 -45.92
CA HIS A 238 1.29 1.44 -45.78
C HIS A 238 2.79 1.11 -45.60
N PRO A 239 3.68 1.66 -46.45
CA PRO A 239 5.12 1.51 -46.29
C PRO A 239 5.73 2.57 -45.33
N GLY A 240 6.45 2.11 -44.31
CA GLY A 240 7.78 2.65 -43.97
C GLY A 240 7.94 3.66 -42.82
N THR A 241 7.04 4.63 -42.62
CA THR A 241 7.33 5.74 -41.67
C THR A 241 6.30 5.97 -40.57
N ALA A 242 5.00 5.80 -40.85
CA ALA A 242 3.94 5.90 -39.83
C ALA A 242 4.02 4.76 -38.80
N ALA A 243 4.41 3.56 -39.24
CA ALA A 243 4.52 2.38 -38.38
C ALA A 243 5.52 2.56 -37.22
N SER A 244 6.60 3.33 -37.41
CA SER A 244 7.59 3.56 -36.36
C SER A 244 7.10 4.54 -35.28
N GLY A 245 6.29 5.54 -35.64
CA GLY A 245 5.73 6.51 -34.68
C GLY A 245 4.59 5.91 -33.85
N GLU A 246 3.73 5.12 -34.50
CA GLU A 246 2.62 4.44 -33.84
C GLU A 246 3.09 3.42 -32.80
N GLY A 247 4.16 2.67 -33.08
CA GLY A 247 4.72 1.74 -32.09
C GLY A 247 5.21 2.45 -30.81
N VAL A 248 5.79 3.64 -30.94
CA VAL A 248 6.19 4.47 -29.79
C VAL A 248 4.96 4.98 -29.05
N MET A 249 3.91 5.37 -29.76
CA MET A 249 2.65 5.82 -29.18
C MET A 249 1.95 4.72 -28.37
N VAL A 250 1.80 3.53 -28.95
CA VAL A 250 1.23 2.35 -28.28
C VAL A 250 2.05 1.99 -27.05
N LYS A 251 3.38 1.95 -27.18
CA LYS A 251 4.28 1.70 -26.05
C LYS A 251 4.08 2.72 -24.94
N ARG A 252 3.93 4.01 -25.25
CA ARG A 252 3.69 5.05 -24.26
C ARG A 252 2.34 4.91 -23.55
N LEU A 253 1.28 4.56 -24.28
CA LEU A 253 -0.02 4.23 -23.69
C LEU A 253 0.08 3.02 -22.75
N MET A 254 0.84 1.99 -23.13
CA MET A 254 1.08 0.84 -22.25
C MET A 254 1.90 1.19 -21.00
N GLN A 255 2.89 2.08 -21.11
CA GLN A 255 3.60 2.61 -19.94
C GLN A 255 2.65 3.32 -18.98
N PHE A 256 1.78 4.19 -19.50
CA PHE A 256 0.73 4.86 -18.72
C PHE A 256 -0.18 3.83 -18.04
N GLY A 257 -0.72 2.90 -18.82
CA GLY A 257 -1.63 1.87 -18.33
C GLY A 257 -1.05 0.99 -17.23
N LEU A 258 0.22 0.59 -17.37
CA LEU A 258 0.91 -0.23 -16.37
C LEU A 258 1.14 0.51 -15.05
N VAL A 259 1.42 1.81 -15.12
CA VAL A 259 1.62 2.66 -13.95
C VAL A 259 0.29 2.90 -13.21
N GLU A 260 -0.80 3.11 -13.96
CA GLU A 260 -2.16 3.22 -13.41
C GLU A 260 -2.64 1.89 -12.80
N LEU A 261 -2.40 0.76 -13.48
CA LEU A 261 -2.67 -0.59 -12.96
C LEU A 261 -1.96 -0.81 -11.61
N LEU A 262 -0.68 -0.49 -11.50
CA LEU A 262 0.08 -0.63 -10.25
C LEU A 262 -0.55 0.17 -9.12
N LYS A 263 -0.98 1.40 -9.39
CA LYS A 263 -1.61 2.27 -8.39
C LYS A 263 -2.91 1.65 -7.89
N THR A 264 -3.81 1.27 -8.78
CA THR A 264 -5.09 0.63 -8.42
C THR A 264 -4.87 -0.68 -7.67
N TYR A 265 -3.91 -1.50 -8.12
CA TYR A 265 -3.55 -2.75 -7.45
C TYR A 265 -3.06 -2.53 -6.01
N LEU A 266 -2.15 -1.58 -5.79
CA LEU A 266 -1.63 -1.29 -4.46
C LEU A 266 -2.69 -0.67 -3.54
N LEU A 267 -3.59 0.14 -4.08
CA LEU A 267 -4.75 0.65 -3.33
C LEU A 267 -5.71 -0.48 -2.93
N HIS A 268 -5.88 -1.51 -3.75
CA HIS A 268 -6.66 -2.67 -3.35
C HIS A 268 -5.98 -3.47 -2.22
N CYS A 269 -4.64 -3.63 -2.29
CA CYS A 269 -3.89 -4.38 -1.29
C CYS A 269 -3.98 -3.81 0.14
N ILE A 270 -4.33 -2.53 0.34
CA ILE A 270 -4.45 -1.94 1.68
C ILE A 270 -5.67 -2.46 2.46
N ASN A 271 -6.68 -2.99 1.76
CA ASN A 271 -7.92 -3.48 2.37
C ASN A 271 -7.75 -4.87 3.01
N GLU A 272 -6.62 -5.53 2.77
CA GLU A 272 -6.36 -6.90 3.20
C GLU A 272 -5.14 -6.95 4.14
N ALA A 273 -5.28 -7.54 5.33
CA ALA A 273 -4.20 -7.63 6.31
C ALA A 273 -3.08 -8.64 5.91
N PRO A 274 -1.80 -8.34 6.18
CA PRO A 274 -1.26 -7.01 6.51
C PRO A 274 -1.45 -6.03 5.35
N ALA A 275 -1.83 -4.78 5.67
CA ALA A 275 -2.20 -3.79 4.67
C ALA A 275 -1.07 -3.52 3.67
N GLY A 276 -1.36 -3.50 2.37
CA GLY A 276 -0.40 -3.11 1.35
C GLY A 276 0.80 -4.06 1.20
N MET A 277 1.98 -3.50 0.90
CA MET A 277 3.21 -4.28 0.64
C MET A 277 4.20 -4.27 1.82
N GLN A 278 4.04 -3.34 2.76
CA GLN A 278 4.89 -3.16 3.94
C GLN A 278 6.38 -3.14 3.59
N TRP A 279 6.74 -2.52 2.45
CA TRP A 279 8.11 -2.51 1.96
C TRP A 279 9.05 -1.82 2.95
N ALA A 280 8.63 -0.72 3.57
CA ALA A 280 9.49 0.04 4.47
C ALA A 280 9.91 -0.79 5.69
N LEU A 281 8.96 -1.49 6.32
CA LEU A 281 9.23 -2.37 7.46
C LEU A 281 10.08 -3.58 7.07
N ARG A 282 9.73 -4.25 5.96
CA ARG A 282 10.51 -5.40 5.44
C ARG A 282 11.94 -4.98 5.08
N LEU A 283 12.12 -3.79 4.50
CA LEU A 283 13.44 -3.24 4.19
C LEU A 283 14.22 -2.90 5.46
N GLN A 284 13.57 -2.28 6.43
CA GLN A 284 14.18 -1.97 7.72
C GLN A 284 14.66 -3.27 8.39
N GLU A 285 13.83 -4.30 8.41
CA GLU A 285 14.17 -5.62 8.96
C GLU A 285 15.37 -6.24 8.22
N LYS A 286 15.37 -6.21 6.89
CA LYS A 286 16.44 -6.82 6.09
C LYS A 286 17.78 -6.09 6.22
N LEU A 287 17.75 -4.76 6.29
CA LEU A 287 18.94 -3.91 6.29
C LEU A 287 19.50 -3.69 7.70
N ASP A 288 18.69 -3.87 8.76
CA ASP A 288 19.15 -3.84 10.15
C ASP A 288 19.84 -5.14 10.55
N THR A 289 21.14 -5.21 10.26
CA THR A 289 21.97 -6.37 10.59
C THR A 289 22.24 -6.54 12.09
N LYS A 290 22.00 -5.50 12.91
CA LYS A 290 22.33 -5.49 14.34
C LYS A 290 21.19 -6.04 15.20
N ASN A 291 19.94 -5.76 14.85
CA ASN A 291 18.76 -6.17 15.62
C ASN A 291 17.86 -7.11 14.82
N ARG A 292 18.27 -8.36 14.66
CA ARG A 292 17.46 -9.35 13.93
C ARG A 292 16.09 -9.54 14.60
N MET A 293 15.02 -9.50 13.82
CA MET A 293 13.66 -9.83 14.28
C MET A 293 13.59 -11.31 14.66
N HIS A 294 12.73 -11.63 15.62
CA HIS A 294 12.32 -13.01 15.83
C HIS A 294 11.42 -13.46 14.66
N SER A 295 11.56 -14.70 14.22
CA SER A 295 10.85 -15.27 13.06
C SER A 295 9.33 -15.08 13.12
N SER A 296 8.73 -15.26 14.30
CA SER A 296 7.30 -15.08 14.50
C SER A 296 6.78 -13.65 14.32
N LEU A 297 7.67 -12.64 14.33
CA LEU A 297 7.35 -11.22 14.18
C LEU A 297 7.92 -10.64 12.87
N SER A 298 8.54 -11.49 12.04
CA SER A 298 9.17 -11.09 10.79
C SER A 298 8.15 -10.96 9.67
N LEU A 299 8.03 -9.75 9.11
CA LEU A 299 7.20 -9.51 7.94
C LEU A 299 7.83 -10.11 6.67
N ILE A 300 9.16 -10.24 6.63
CA ILE A 300 9.84 -10.93 5.53
C ILE A 300 9.45 -12.41 5.51
N GLU A 301 9.46 -13.08 6.67
CA GLU A 301 9.08 -14.49 6.76
C GLU A 301 7.57 -14.70 6.62
N GLU A 302 6.74 -13.76 7.05
CA GLU A 302 5.29 -13.80 6.81
C GLU A 302 4.97 -13.78 5.30
N PHE A 303 5.52 -12.82 4.55
CA PHE A 303 5.44 -12.78 3.09
C PHE A 303 6.09 -14.02 2.43
N GLY A 304 7.07 -14.63 3.09
CA GLY A 304 7.72 -15.87 2.65
C GLY A 304 6.94 -17.16 2.97
N ARG A 305 5.90 -17.11 3.81
CA ARG A 305 5.09 -18.27 4.22
C ARG A 305 3.71 -18.22 3.59
N ASP A 306 3.00 -17.10 3.75
CA ASP A 306 1.63 -16.91 3.27
C ASP A 306 1.53 -16.92 1.73
N GLY A 307 0.58 -17.69 1.19
CA GLY A 307 0.38 -17.82 -0.25
C GLY A 307 -0.11 -16.54 -0.93
N ARG A 308 -1.03 -15.80 -0.29
CA ARG A 308 -1.59 -14.55 -0.80
C ARG A 308 -0.53 -13.44 -0.83
N LEU A 309 0.29 -13.36 0.22
CA LEU A 309 1.36 -12.37 0.28
C LEU A 309 2.48 -12.65 -0.74
N LYS A 310 2.80 -13.93 -0.98
CA LYS A 310 3.68 -14.33 -2.10
C LYS A 310 3.11 -13.91 -3.44
N GLU A 311 1.80 -14.07 -3.63
CA GLU A 311 1.13 -13.66 -4.85
C GLU A 311 1.20 -12.15 -5.06
N ARG A 312 1.14 -11.34 -3.99
CA ARG A 312 1.42 -9.90 -4.08
C ARG A 312 2.82 -9.60 -4.56
N ASP A 313 3.84 -10.22 -3.95
CA ASP A 313 5.24 -10.07 -4.39
C ASP A 313 5.42 -10.53 -5.86
N MET A 314 4.76 -11.61 -6.27
CA MET A 314 4.79 -12.11 -7.64
C MET A 314 4.13 -11.14 -8.62
N THR A 315 2.98 -10.58 -8.27
CA THR A 315 2.22 -9.64 -9.12
C THR A 315 2.99 -8.35 -9.31
N VAL A 316 3.54 -7.76 -8.25
CA VAL A 316 4.45 -6.61 -8.35
C VAL A 316 5.69 -6.97 -9.17
N GLY A 317 6.24 -8.17 -9.01
CA GLY A 317 7.34 -8.67 -9.83
C GLY A 317 7.02 -8.71 -11.33
N LYS A 318 5.81 -9.16 -11.70
CA LYS A 318 5.30 -9.16 -13.09
C LYS A 318 5.17 -7.74 -13.63
N ILE A 319 4.63 -6.80 -12.84
CA ILE A 319 4.54 -5.37 -13.19
C ILE A 319 5.93 -4.78 -13.42
N ILE A 320 6.90 -5.03 -12.53
CA ILE A 320 8.28 -4.58 -12.70
C ILE A 320 8.89 -5.14 -13.99
N ALA A 321 8.66 -6.42 -14.29
CA ALA A 321 9.16 -7.04 -15.52
C ALA A 321 8.55 -6.38 -16.78
N LEU A 322 7.23 -6.21 -16.82
CA LEU A 322 6.54 -5.56 -17.93
C LEU A 322 6.95 -4.11 -18.12
N SER A 323 7.17 -3.36 -17.03
CA SER A 323 7.63 -1.98 -17.13
C SER A 323 8.99 -1.86 -17.83
N ARG A 324 9.85 -2.87 -17.66
CA ARG A 324 11.12 -2.97 -18.39
C ARG A 324 10.93 -3.43 -19.83
N ASP A 325 9.96 -4.29 -20.10
CA ASP A 325 9.62 -4.70 -21.47
C ASP A 325 9.05 -3.54 -22.30
N PHE A 326 8.36 -2.59 -21.66
CA PHE A 326 7.98 -1.30 -22.24
C PHE A 326 9.09 -0.23 -22.16
N ASP A 327 10.33 -0.61 -21.84
CA ASP A 327 11.50 0.26 -21.69
C ASP A 327 11.24 1.54 -20.86
N LEU A 328 10.44 1.44 -19.78
CA LEU A 328 10.25 2.53 -18.82
C LEU A 328 11.45 2.59 -17.88
N GLU A 329 12.37 3.52 -18.13
CA GLU A 329 13.64 3.58 -17.41
C GLU A 329 13.50 4.17 -16.00
N THR A 330 14.31 3.69 -15.06
CA THR A 330 14.36 4.25 -13.69
C THR A 330 14.73 5.73 -13.69
N LYS A 331 15.55 6.18 -14.64
CA LYS A 331 15.93 7.60 -14.79
C LYS A 331 14.72 8.47 -15.15
N GLU A 332 13.84 7.97 -16.01
CA GLU A 332 12.60 8.66 -16.37
C GLU A 332 11.65 8.76 -15.17
N LEU A 333 11.50 7.67 -14.40
CA LEU A 333 10.72 7.69 -13.16
C LEU A 333 11.23 8.77 -12.20
N LEU A 334 12.55 8.83 -12.00
CA LEU A 334 13.21 9.85 -11.17
C LEU A 334 12.95 11.27 -11.67
N ASP A 335 13.05 11.52 -12.98
CA ASP A 335 12.79 12.84 -13.57
C ASP A 335 11.35 13.30 -13.33
N ILE A 336 10.37 12.38 -13.43
CA ILE A 336 8.95 12.70 -13.20
C ILE A 336 8.69 13.02 -11.73
N ILE A 337 9.18 12.20 -10.79
CA ILE A 337 8.91 12.42 -9.35
C ILE A 337 9.69 13.59 -8.75
N SER A 338 10.77 14.01 -9.40
CA SER A 338 11.57 15.17 -8.98
C SER A 338 10.91 16.51 -9.34
N LYS A 339 9.88 16.52 -10.20
CA LYS A 339 9.13 17.73 -10.56
C LYS A 339 8.03 18.01 -9.54
N PRO A 340 7.86 19.28 -9.13
CA PRO A 340 6.79 19.67 -8.23
C PRO A 340 5.41 19.49 -8.88
N GLY A 341 4.37 19.39 -8.05
CA GLY A 341 3.01 19.03 -8.50
C GLY A 341 2.39 20.02 -9.50
N ASP A 342 2.73 21.30 -9.39
CA ASP A 342 2.31 22.38 -10.29
C ASP A 342 2.95 22.32 -11.68
N GLN A 343 4.09 21.62 -11.82
CA GLN A 343 4.79 21.42 -13.08
C GLN A 343 4.44 20.08 -13.75
N GLN A 344 3.52 19.31 -13.16
CA GLN A 344 3.09 18.04 -13.72
C GLN A 344 2.10 18.29 -14.87
N PRO A 345 2.16 17.49 -15.94
CA PRO A 345 1.17 17.56 -17.01
C PRO A 345 -0.22 17.20 -16.47
N LEU A 346 -1.26 17.76 -17.10
CA LEU A 346 -2.64 17.40 -16.81
C LEU A 346 -2.86 15.89 -17.03
N PRO A 347 -3.79 15.25 -16.31
CA PRO A 347 -4.16 13.85 -16.57
C PRO A 347 -4.52 13.63 -18.04
N LEU A 348 -4.29 12.43 -18.54
CA LEU A 348 -4.68 12.05 -19.90
C LEU A 348 -6.20 12.16 -20.02
N ASP A 349 -6.65 13.00 -20.94
CA ASP A 349 -8.05 13.01 -21.38
C ASP A 349 -8.21 11.99 -22.51
N PHE A 350 -9.05 10.98 -22.31
CA PHE A 350 -9.31 9.96 -23.32
C PHE A 350 -10.32 10.42 -24.38
N GLU A 351 -11.09 11.49 -24.12
CA GLU A 351 -11.99 12.10 -25.11
C GLU A 351 -11.19 12.84 -26.19
N GLU A 352 -10.08 13.48 -25.80
CA GLU A 352 -9.15 14.11 -26.72
C GLU A 352 -8.04 13.14 -27.17
N THR A 353 -8.08 12.70 -28.42
CA THR A 353 -7.11 11.71 -28.90
C THR A 353 -5.69 12.30 -28.93
N PRO A 354 -4.72 11.74 -28.18
CA PRO A 354 -3.37 12.29 -28.12
C PRO A 354 -2.67 12.13 -29.48
N LYS A 355 -1.95 13.19 -29.91
CA LYS A 355 -1.36 13.28 -31.26
C LYS A 355 0.11 12.87 -31.28
N HIS A 356 0.80 13.07 -30.16
CA HIS A 356 2.20 12.73 -29.97
C HIS A 356 2.37 11.89 -28.69
N PRO A 357 3.39 11.01 -28.62
CA PRO A 357 3.67 10.24 -27.41
C PRO A 357 3.88 11.11 -26.15
N ASN A 358 4.46 12.30 -26.31
CA ASN A 358 4.67 13.22 -25.18
C ASN A 358 3.36 13.80 -24.63
N ASP A 359 2.26 13.72 -25.39
CA ASP A 359 0.92 14.13 -24.96
C ASP A 359 0.30 13.09 -24.01
N VAL A 360 0.93 11.92 -23.84
CA VAL A 360 0.51 10.87 -22.90
C VAL A 360 1.37 10.98 -21.62
N PRO A 361 0.85 11.66 -20.58
CA PRO A 361 1.56 11.90 -19.34
C PRO A 361 1.62 10.62 -18.50
N ILE A 362 2.79 10.24 -18.00
CA ILE A 362 2.86 9.18 -16.98
C ILE A 362 2.65 9.80 -15.61
N GLN A 363 1.69 9.25 -14.86
CA GLN A 363 1.26 9.79 -13.58
C GLN A 363 2.35 9.64 -12.50
N ARG A 364 2.61 10.73 -11.76
CA ARG A 364 3.75 10.85 -10.84
C ARG A 364 3.69 9.87 -9.64
N HIS A 365 2.50 9.62 -9.09
CA HIS A 365 2.34 8.75 -7.93
C HIS A 365 2.67 7.32 -8.30
N GLY A 366 2.14 6.82 -9.42
CA GLY A 366 2.51 5.50 -9.92
C GLY A 366 3.99 5.39 -10.31
N CYS A 367 4.65 6.49 -10.75
CA CYS A 367 6.11 6.51 -10.93
C CYS A 367 6.87 6.29 -9.61
N LEU A 368 6.43 6.96 -8.54
CA LEU A 368 7.00 6.80 -7.20
C LEU A 368 6.79 5.37 -6.68
N LEU A 369 5.57 4.83 -6.80
CA LEU A 369 5.23 3.47 -6.42
C LEU A 369 6.10 2.44 -7.17
N LEU A 370 6.25 2.61 -8.50
CA LEU A 370 7.08 1.72 -9.32
C LEU A 370 8.57 1.82 -8.97
N LEU A 371 9.06 3.02 -8.66
CA LEU A 371 10.45 3.22 -8.24
C LEU A 371 10.72 2.56 -6.88
N ALA A 372 9.80 2.73 -5.92
CA ALA A 372 9.88 2.07 -4.62
C ALA A 372 9.81 0.55 -4.78
N ALA A 373 8.88 0.03 -5.59
CA ALA A 373 8.78 -1.40 -5.90
C ALA A 373 10.08 -1.97 -6.50
N ARG A 374 10.70 -1.26 -7.46
CA ARG A 374 12.00 -1.66 -8.05
C ARG A 374 13.12 -1.68 -7.00
N SER A 375 13.16 -0.68 -6.15
CA SER A 375 14.18 -0.53 -5.10
C SER A 375 14.00 -1.59 -4.00
N ALA A 376 12.76 -1.86 -3.60
CA ALA A 376 12.41 -2.91 -2.66
C ALA A 376 12.74 -4.29 -3.23
N ALA A 377 12.39 -4.58 -4.49
CA ALA A 377 12.69 -5.84 -5.14
C ALA A 377 14.21 -6.10 -5.26
N ASP A 378 15.01 -5.07 -5.57
CA ASP A 378 16.48 -5.15 -5.57
C ASP A 378 17.02 -5.61 -4.22
N LYS A 379 16.55 -5.00 -3.13
CA LYS A 379 17.04 -5.32 -1.78
C LYS A 379 16.43 -6.56 -1.19
N LEU A 380 15.13 -6.81 -1.34
CA LEU A 380 14.39 -7.89 -0.70
C LEU A 380 14.51 -9.23 -1.45
N LEU A 381 14.40 -9.23 -2.78
CA LEU A 381 14.21 -10.46 -3.55
C LEU A 381 15.51 -11.00 -4.17
N SER A 382 16.64 -10.29 -4.08
CA SER A 382 17.98 -10.69 -4.58
C SER A 382 18.08 -11.00 -6.08
N SER A 383 16.95 -11.08 -6.79
CA SER A 383 16.81 -11.27 -8.24
C SER A 383 16.52 -9.97 -8.99
N GLY A 384 16.50 -8.84 -8.29
CA GLY A 384 16.28 -7.52 -8.87
C GLY A 384 17.49 -7.03 -9.65
N GLN A 385 17.25 -6.14 -10.62
CA GLN A 385 18.35 -5.36 -11.19
C GLN A 385 18.73 -4.27 -10.20
N PRO A 386 20.04 -3.97 -10.05
CA PRO A 386 20.51 -2.99 -9.09
C PRO A 386 19.92 -1.62 -9.39
N VAL A 387 19.27 -1.03 -8.39
CA VAL A 387 18.77 0.34 -8.44
C VAL A 387 19.75 1.23 -7.70
N LYS A 388 20.19 2.31 -8.34
CA LYS A 388 21.08 3.29 -7.70
C LYS A 388 20.31 3.95 -6.55
N PRO A 389 20.86 3.99 -5.32
CA PRO A 389 20.21 4.65 -4.20
C PRO A 389 20.09 6.15 -4.46
N ILE A 390 18.96 6.71 -4.06
CA ILE A 390 18.67 8.14 -4.13
C ILE A 390 19.41 8.81 -2.96
N PRO A 391 20.24 9.84 -3.20
CA PRO A 391 20.84 10.62 -2.13
C PRO A 391 19.77 11.26 -1.24
N VAL A 392 20.02 11.34 0.07
CA VAL A 392 19.08 12.00 1.00
C VAL A 392 18.93 13.48 0.64
N PHE A 393 20.04 14.17 0.38
CA PHE A 393 20.06 15.56 -0.05
C PHE A 393 20.77 15.71 -1.40
N PRO A 394 20.25 16.55 -2.32
CA PRO A 394 18.94 17.23 -2.24
C PRO A 394 17.77 16.36 -2.75
N ASP A 395 18.05 15.20 -3.35
CA ASP A 395 17.07 14.46 -4.16
C ASP A 395 15.89 13.92 -3.34
N LEU A 396 16.13 13.18 -2.26
CA LEU A 396 15.04 12.64 -1.43
C LEU A 396 14.26 13.76 -0.74
N ALA A 397 14.94 14.82 -0.28
CA ALA A 397 14.30 16.01 0.28
C ALA A 397 13.30 16.64 -0.70
N ALA A 398 13.72 16.82 -1.96
CA ALA A 398 12.86 17.35 -3.01
C ALA A 398 11.67 16.42 -3.32
N ILE A 399 11.88 15.09 -3.33
CA ILE A 399 10.79 14.13 -3.53
C ILE A 399 9.75 14.25 -2.39
N PHE A 400 10.17 14.25 -1.13
CA PHE A 400 9.23 14.40 -0.01
C PHE A 400 8.46 15.72 -0.08
N LEU A 401 9.14 16.83 -0.40
CA LEU A 401 8.52 18.14 -0.63
C LEU A 401 7.49 18.10 -1.78
N ASN A 402 7.80 17.46 -2.91
CA ASN A 402 6.92 17.41 -4.07
C ASN A 402 5.62 16.64 -3.80
N PHE A 403 5.65 15.63 -2.93
CA PHE A 403 4.50 14.78 -2.63
C PHE A 403 3.71 15.26 -1.41
N LEU A 404 4.37 15.74 -0.36
CA LEU A 404 3.70 16.14 0.89
C LEU A 404 3.54 17.67 1.04
N GLY A 405 4.19 18.46 0.18
CA GLY A 405 4.09 19.92 0.15
C GLY A 405 4.65 20.65 1.38
N GLU A 406 4.52 21.98 1.38
CA GLU A 406 4.82 22.87 2.51
C GLU A 406 3.54 23.15 3.31
N SER A 407 3.02 22.11 3.97
CA SER A 407 1.85 22.26 4.85
C SER A 407 2.23 22.79 6.23
N LYS A 408 1.35 23.61 6.83
CA LYS A 408 1.45 24.01 8.24
C LYS A 408 1.27 22.84 9.20
N SER A 409 0.48 21.83 8.81
CA SER A 409 0.31 20.57 9.53
C SER A 409 0.76 19.40 8.65
N PRO A 410 2.05 19.04 8.65
CA PRO A 410 2.58 17.95 7.83
C PRO A 410 1.94 16.60 8.15
N TYR A 411 1.53 16.37 9.40
CA TYR A 411 0.88 15.13 9.81
C TYR A 411 -0.53 15.01 9.23
N SER A 412 -1.33 16.09 9.26
CA SER A 412 -2.66 16.08 8.64
C SER A 412 -2.58 15.84 7.13
N THR A 413 -1.64 16.50 6.43
CA THR A 413 -1.43 16.27 5.00
C THR A 413 -1.02 14.84 4.71
N MET A 414 -0.12 14.26 5.50
CA MET A 414 0.26 12.86 5.35
C MET A 414 -0.91 11.89 5.60
N MET A 415 -1.81 12.20 6.55
CA MET A 415 -2.99 11.38 6.84
C MET A 415 -4.02 11.35 5.70
N GLU A 416 -4.01 12.34 4.80
CA GLU A 416 -4.84 12.37 3.60
C GLU A 416 -4.26 11.52 2.46
N GLU A 417 -2.96 11.18 2.54
CA GLU A 417 -2.28 10.40 1.52
C GLU A 417 -2.53 8.88 1.68
N PRO A 418 -2.63 8.13 0.58
CA PRO A 418 -2.78 6.67 0.65
C PRO A 418 -1.58 5.99 1.33
N GLU A 419 -1.84 4.97 2.16
CA GLU A 419 -0.77 4.25 2.89
C GLU A 419 0.29 3.66 1.95
N ALA A 420 -0.10 3.20 0.74
CA ALA A 420 0.84 2.73 -0.27
C ALA A 420 1.86 3.79 -0.72
N LEU A 421 1.47 5.07 -0.74
CA LEU A 421 2.37 6.19 -1.02
C LEU A 421 3.34 6.38 0.14
N VAL A 422 2.84 6.41 1.38
CA VAL A 422 3.64 6.59 2.59
C VAL A 422 4.67 5.46 2.73
N ASP A 423 4.27 4.21 2.52
CA ASP A 423 5.16 3.03 2.49
C ASP A 423 6.26 3.18 1.44
N SER A 424 5.91 3.69 0.25
CA SER A 424 6.86 3.91 -0.85
C SER A 424 7.88 5.00 -0.53
N LEU A 425 7.45 6.13 0.02
CA LEU A 425 8.34 7.22 0.48
C LEU A 425 9.30 6.72 1.58
N LEU A 426 8.75 6.04 2.59
CA LEU A 426 9.55 5.47 3.67
C LEU A 426 10.52 4.40 3.19
N SER A 427 10.14 3.58 2.22
CA SER A 427 11.02 2.57 1.61
C SER A 427 12.25 3.19 0.96
N LEU A 428 12.05 4.26 0.20
CA LEU A 428 13.16 5.03 -0.40
C LEU A 428 14.04 5.66 0.69
N ALA A 429 13.44 6.20 1.75
CA ALA A 429 14.16 6.78 2.88
C ALA A 429 14.99 5.75 3.66
N VAL A 430 14.45 4.55 3.91
CA VAL A 430 15.16 3.43 4.56
C VAL A 430 16.41 3.08 3.74
N ILE A 431 16.27 2.90 2.42
CA ILE A 431 17.40 2.57 1.54
C ILE A 431 18.43 3.72 1.52
N ALA A 432 17.97 4.97 1.41
CA ALA A 432 18.84 6.15 1.39
C ALA A 432 19.64 6.30 2.70
N SER A 433 19.00 6.08 3.86
CA SER A 433 19.62 6.20 5.19
C SER A 433 20.74 5.18 5.45
N CYS A 434 20.80 4.10 4.68
CA CYS A 434 21.88 3.12 4.76
C CYS A 434 23.17 3.57 4.03
N ASN A 435 23.12 4.67 3.29
CA ASN A 435 24.26 5.23 2.56
C ASN A 435 24.78 6.49 3.26
N PRO A 436 26.03 6.94 2.98
CA PRO A 436 26.53 8.21 3.51
C PRO A 436 25.59 9.36 3.14
N VAL A 437 25.16 10.09 4.17
CA VAL A 437 24.26 11.24 4.02
C VAL A 437 25.09 12.50 3.79
N SER A 438 24.86 13.15 2.64
CA SER A 438 25.46 14.45 2.32
C SER A 438 24.90 15.56 3.22
N ALA A 439 25.63 16.66 3.38
CA ALA A 439 25.11 17.83 4.09
C ALA A 439 23.92 18.46 3.33
N PRO A 440 22.89 18.95 4.04
CA PRO A 440 21.78 19.69 3.43
C PRO A 440 22.26 21.02 2.82
N GLN A 441 21.52 21.55 1.84
CA GLN A 441 21.83 22.86 1.24
C GLN A 441 21.59 24.01 2.22
N ASN A 442 20.55 23.89 3.03
CA ASN A 442 20.19 24.88 4.05
C ASN A 442 19.40 24.23 5.21
N GLU A 443 19.25 24.99 6.29
CA GLU A 443 18.53 24.56 7.50
C GLU A 443 17.05 24.27 7.25
N THR A 444 16.42 24.96 6.28
CA THR A 444 15.01 24.77 5.92
C THR A 444 14.77 23.41 5.27
N GLU A 445 15.60 23.04 4.28
CA GLU A 445 15.57 21.73 3.61
C GLU A 445 15.77 20.59 4.62
N PHE A 446 16.74 20.74 5.52
CA PHE A 446 16.98 19.80 6.62
C PHE A 446 15.75 19.65 7.52
N SER A 447 15.25 20.77 8.05
CA SER A 447 14.12 20.77 8.98
C SER A 447 12.87 20.18 8.34
N GLN A 448 12.60 20.55 7.10
CA GLN A 448 11.41 20.10 6.38
C GLN A 448 11.43 18.60 6.12
N LEU A 449 12.53 18.06 5.59
CA LEU A 449 12.64 16.62 5.34
C LEU A 449 12.48 15.82 6.63
N ILE A 450 13.16 16.20 7.72
CA ILE A 450 13.07 15.46 8.99
C ILE A 450 11.63 15.48 9.55
N ILE A 451 10.95 16.62 9.50
CA ILE A 451 9.57 16.75 9.95
C ILE A 451 8.63 15.86 9.12
N GLN A 452 8.72 15.94 7.79
CA GLN A 452 7.91 15.13 6.87
C GLN A 452 8.17 13.63 7.05
N LEU A 453 9.44 13.24 7.15
CA LEU A 453 9.84 11.85 7.37
C LEU A 453 9.35 11.32 8.72
N THR A 454 9.41 12.14 9.76
CA THR A 454 8.87 11.80 11.08
C THR A 454 7.35 11.64 11.01
N ALA A 455 6.64 12.49 10.26
CA ALA A 455 5.20 12.33 10.05
C ALA A 455 4.88 10.96 9.42
N CYS A 456 5.57 10.60 8.32
CA CYS A 456 5.40 9.30 7.69
C CYS A 456 5.69 8.13 8.65
N ALA A 457 6.80 8.19 9.41
CA ALA A 457 7.15 7.14 10.37
C ALA A 457 6.15 7.00 11.54
N ARG A 458 5.34 8.05 11.79
CA ARG A 458 4.29 8.09 12.81
C ARG A 458 2.88 7.85 12.24
N ALA A 459 2.74 7.56 10.95
CA ALA A 459 1.46 7.20 10.35
C ALA A 459 0.88 5.92 10.99
N PRO A 460 -0.46 5.72 10.97
CA PRO A 460 -1.11 4.58 11.62
C PRO A 460 -0.50 3.21 11.31
N GLY A 461 -0.15 2.94 10.05
CA GLY A 461 0.48 1.68 9.62
C GLY A 461 1.90 1.47 10.15
N PHE A 462 2.59 2.53 10.58
CA PHE A 462 4.01 2.49 10.98
C PHE A 462 4.26 2.86 12.44
N ARG A 463 3.34 3.53 13.13
CA ARG A 463 3.58 4.13 14.46
C ARG A 463 3.90 3.12 15.57
N SER A 464 3.36 1.89 15.47
CA SER A 464 3.66 0.78 16.39
C SER A 464 5.07 0.20 16.14
N PHE A 465 5.59 0.50 14.95
CA PHE A 465 6.91 0.31 14.37
C PHE A 465 8.05 1.10 15.02
N SER A 466 8.46 0.87 16.29
CA SER A 466 9.53 1.69 16.90
C SER A 466 10.83 1.77 16.08
N ARG A 467 11.11 0.75 15.28
CA ARG A 467 12.25 0.71 14.36
C ARG A 467 12.16 1.72 13.21
N MET A 468 10.95 2.10 12.78
CA MET A 468 10.76 3.11 11.75
C MET A 468 11.21 4.50 12.21
N ALA A 469 11.10 4.79 13.50
CA ALA A 469 11.62 6.04 14.08
C ALA A 469 13.15 6.18 13.93
N ARG A 470 13.88 5.08 13.68
CA ARG A 470 15.34 5.13 13.47
C ARG A 470 15.74 5.81 12.17
N VAL A 471 14.87 5.80 11.16
CA VAL A 471 15.17 6.40 9.84
C VAL A 471 15.34 7.93 9.97
N PRO A 472 14.36 8.69 10.50
CA PRO A 472 14.56 10.11 10.74
C PRO A 472 15.69 10.39 11.74
N SER A 473 15.85 9.58 12.80
CA SER A 473 16.97 9.75 13.75
C SER A 473 18.34 9.60 13.07
N THR A 474 18.51 8.64 12.16
CA THR A 474 19.79 8.42 11.47
C THR A 474 20.13 9.61 10.58
N ILE A 475 19.15 10.15 9.86
CA ILE A 475 19.34 11.31 8.98
C ILE A 475 19.58 12.58 9.80
N PHE A 476 18.85 12.76 10.92
CA PHE A 476 19.03 13.87 11.85
C PHE A 476 20.49 13.95 12.36
N HIS A 477 21.00 12.84 12.90
CA HIS A 477 22.36 12.79 13.46
C HIS A 477 23.47 12.83 12.39
N SER A 478 23.13 12.56 11.13
CA SER A 478 24.10 12.65 10.03
C SER A 478 24.38 14.08 9.58
N ASN A 479 23.51 15.05 9.92
CA ASN A 479 23.77 16.46 9.65
C ASN A 479 24.92 16.95 10.54
N PRO A 480 26.06 17.46 10.00
CA PRO A 480 27.19 17.88 10.82
C PRO A 480 26.93 19.15 11.64
N ASP A 481 25.96 20.00 11.27
CA ASP A 481 25.70 21.28 11.94
C ASP A 481 24.86 21.12 13.23
N PRO A 482 25.46 21.27 14.43
CA PRO A 482 24.74 21.14 15.69
C PRO A 482 23.71 22.25 15.93
N THR A 483 23.90 23.45 15.36
CA THR A 483 22.96 24.56 15.52
C THR A 483 21.67 24.27 14.75
N ALA A 484 21.77 23.78 13.52
CA ALA A 484 20.60 23.34 12.75
C ALA A 484 19.83 22.21 13.46
N ARG A 485 20.54 21.25 14.08
CA ARG A 485 19.94 20.18 14.88
C ARG A 485 19.21 20.72 16.11
N PHE A 486 19.82 21.67 16.83
CA PHE A 486 19.23 22.32 18.00
C PHE A 486 17.97 23.12 17.64
N ASN A 487 18.06 23.96 16.60
CA ASN A 487 16.95 24.78 16.15
C ASN A 487 15.73 23.95 15.74
N LEU A 488 15.97 22.80 15.08
CA LEU A 488 14.90 21.86 14.74
C LEU A 488 14.21 21.29 15.98
N ILE A 489 14.97 20.86 17.00
CA ILE A 489 14.40 20.37 18.26
C ILE A 489 13.58 21.48 18.93
N SER A 490 14.12 22.70 19.03
CA SER A 490 13.39 23.86 19.59
C SER A 490 12.08 24.09 18.85
N LYS A 491 12.11 24.12 17.51
CA LYS A 491 10.93 24.29 16.65
C LYS A 491 9.85 23.23 16.89
N ILE A 492 10.24 21.96 17.07
CA ILE A 492 9.30 20.86 17.33
C ILE A 492 8.63 21.00 18.70
N LEU A 493 9.38 21.42 19.72
CA LEU A 493 8.86 21.57 21.09
C LEU A 493 7.99 22.83 21.26
N GLU A 494 8.31 23.90 20.52
CA GLU A 494 7.57 25.15 20.49
C GLU A 494 6.23 25.03 19.75
N ASN A 495 6.21 24.33 18.62
CA ASN A 495 5.02 24.23 17.77
C ASN A 495 4.05 23.13 18.25
N GLU A 496 2.78 23.48 18.44
CA GLU A 496 1.72 22.52 18.78
C GLU A 496 1.32 21.63 17.60
N ASP A 497 1.49 22.08 16.36
CA ASP A 497 1.18 21.28 15.15
C ASP A 497 2.19 20.12 14.93
N LEU A 498 3.27 20.08 15.72
CA LEU A 498 4.36 19.09 15.62
C LEU A 498 4.37 18.09 16.78
N GLN A 499 3.26 17.93 17.50
CA GLN A 499 3.16 17.01 18.65
C GLN A 499 3.64 15.58 18.35
N TYR A 500 3.34 15.05 17.16
CA TYR A 500 3.76 13.71 16.72
C TYR A 500 5.29 13.52 16.67
N ALA A 501 6.06 14.61 16.54
CA ALA A 501 7.51 14.61 16.45
C ALA A 501 8.22 14.90 17.77
N ARG A 502 7.47 15.22 18.85
CA ARG A 502 8.06 15.56 20.15
C ARG A 502 8.79 14.39 20.79
N GLU A 503 8.18 13.21 20.83
CA GLU A 503 8.83 12.02 21.40
C GLU A 503 10.17 11.68 20.71
N PRO A 504 10.26 11.61 19.37
CA PRO A 504 11.53 11.45 18.69
C PRO A 504 12.55 12.57 18.99
N ALA A 505 12.09 13.83 19.06
CA ALA A 505 12.96 14.97 19.34
C ALA A 505 13.59 14.91 20.74
N ILE A 506 12.87 14.38 21.74
CA ILE A 506 13.44 14.13 23.08
C ILE A 506 14.51 13.05 23.02
N GLY A 507 14.29 11.99 22.24
CA GLY A 507 15.31 10.97 21.96
C GLY A 507 16.57 11.57 21.35
N TRP A 508 16.42 12.41 20.32
CA TRP A 508 17.53 13.11 19.67
C TRP A 508 18.29 14.01 20.64
N LEU A 509 17.58 14.77 21.48
CA LEU A 509 18.21 15.61 22.50
C LEU A 509 19.04 14.78 23.48
N LYS A 510 18.50 13.64 23.93
CA LYS A 510 19.22 12.72 24.82
C LYS A 510 20.49 12.18 24.15
N ASP A 511 20.41 11.80 22.89
CA ASP A 511 21.55 11.29 22.11
C ASP A 511 22.65 12.37 21.92
N GLU A 512 22.28 13.64 21.72
CA GLU A 512 23.24 14.77 21.63
C GLU A 512 23.92 15.08 22.98
N LEU A 513 23.27 14.80 24.10
CA LEU A 513 23.83 14.98 25.45
C LEU A 513 24.70 13.79 25.91
N LEU A 514 24.50 12.61 25.32
CA LEU A 514 25.18 11.38 25.71
C LEU A 514 26.71 11.47 25.62
N PRO A 515 27.34 12.07 24.59
CA PRO A 515 28.79 12.25 24.53
C PRO A 515 29.33 13.07 25.70
N ALA A 516 28.61 14.11 26.13
CA ALA A 516 29.03 14.97 27.24
C ALA A 516 28.92 14.30 28.62
N ALA A 517 28.09 13.26 28.75
CA ALA A 517 28.03 12.41 29.94
C ALA A 517 29.23 11.44 30.05
N ALA A 518 29.94 11.17 28.96
CA ALA A 518 31.04 10.20 28.96
C ALA A 518 32.31 10.78 29.63
N LEU A 519 32.83 10.06 30.64
CA LEU A 519 34.00 10.44 31.44
C LEU A 519 35.25 10.82 30.60
N ASN A 520 35.43 10.18 29.43
CA ASN A 520 36.61 10.33 28.58
C ASN A 520 36.38 11.14 27.28
N ALA A 521 35.29 11.92 27.19
CA ALA A 521 35.01 12.67 25.96
C ALA A 521 36.08 13.76 25.67
N PRO A 522 36.52 13.92 24.41
CA PRO A 522 37.39 15.01 23.97
C PRO A 522 36.83 16.40 24.33
N PRO A 523 37.67 17.42 24.59
CA PRO A 523 37.22 18.77 24.93
C PRO A 523 36.26 19.36 23.89
N ASP A 524 36.56 19.15 22.61
CA ASP A 524 35.75 19.66 21.48
C ASP A 524 34.37 18.99 21.38
N GLN A 525 34.18 17.80 21.97
CA GLN A 525 32.88 17.12 22.07
C GLN A 525 32.14 17.46 23.37
N LYS A 526 32.83 18.09 24.33
CA LYS A 526 32.23 18.55 25.59
C LYS A 526 31.56 19.90 25.43
N GLU A 527 32.00 20.76 24.51
CA GLU A 527 31.40 22.07 24.24
C GLU A 527 30.56 22.04 22.96
N ASN A 528 29.24 21.95 23.14
CA ASN A 528 28.26 22.05 22.07
C ASN A 528 27.05 22.87 22.55
N ILE A 529 26.25 23.42 21.62
CA ILE A 529 25.04 24.22 21.91
C ILE A 529 24.07 23.50 22.85
N PHE A 530 23.98 22.17 22.78
CA PHE A 530 23.14 21.35 23.67
C PHE A 530 23.62 21.33 25.12
N THR A 531 24.91 21.60 25.37
CA THR A 531 25.53 21.60 26.69
C THR A 531 25.66 23.01 27.29
N ASP A 532 25.18 24.03 26.57
CA ASP A 532 25.14 25.41 27.04
C ASP A 532 23.94 25.59 28.00
N PRO A 533 24.15 26.10 29.22
CA PRO A 533 23.09 26.20 30.22
C PRO A 533 21.93 27.11 29.81
N ASN A 534 22.19 28.18 29.06
CA ASN A 534 21.15 29.13 28.66
C ASN A 534 20.28 28.53 27.55
N HIS A 535 20.89 27.90 26.56
CA HIS A 535 20.17 27.23 25.47
C HIS A 535 19.37 26.03 26.01
N PHE A 536 19.97 25.24 26.91
CA PHE A 536 19.27 24.13 27.54
C PHE A 536 18.10 24.60 28.41
N ALA A 537 18.25 25.71 29.15
CA ALA A 537 17.16 26.26 29.96
C ALA A 537 15.92 26.66 29.11
N ILE A 538 16.13 27.13 27.88
CA ILE A 538 15.05 27.42 26.92
C ILE A 538 14.33 26.11 26.54
N LEU A 539 15.07 25.09 26.11
CA LEU A 539 14.48 23.78 25.80
C LEU A 539 13.75 23.19 27.01
N PHE A 540 14.34 23.28 28.20
CA PHE A 540 13.77 22.75 29.44
C PHE A 540 12.35 23.27 29.71
N GLN A 541 12.10 24.56 29.48
CA GLN A 541 10.78 25.16 29.64
C GLN A 541 9.75 24.62 28.64
N HIS A 542 10.19 24.28 27.42
CA HIS A 542 9.32 23.71 26.39
C HIS A 542 9.11 22.20 26.56
N ILE A 543 10.07 21.47 27.12
CA ILE A 543 9.99 20.04 27.41
C ILE A 543 9.00 19.80 28.56
N TYR A 544 9.21 20.50 29.69
CA TYR A 544 8.44 20.33 30.92
C TYR A 544 7.34 21.38 31.06
N LYS A 545 6.49 21.50 30.03
CA LYS A 545 5.29 22.33 30.07
C LYS A 545 4.33 21.83 31.17
N PRO A 546 3.61 22.74 31.88
CA PRO A 546 2.61 22.34 32.85
C PRO A 546 1.57 21.41 32.25
N ILE A 547 1.13 20.43 33.04
CA ILE A 547 0.04 19.52 32.65
C ILE A 547 -1.26 20.32 32.57
N PRO A 548 -2.15 20.03 31.60
CA PRO A 548 -3.44 20.70 31.50
C PRO A 548 -4.23 20.61 32.82
N ALA A 549 -4.80 21.75 33.27
CA ALA A 549 -5.43 21.84 34.59
C ALA A 549 -6.68 20.94 34.72
N ASP A 550 -7.36 20.69 33.62
CA ASP A 550 -8.47 19.76 33.48
C ASP A 550 -8.09 18.31 33.83
N TRP A 551 -6.84 17.92 33.61
CA TRP A 551 -6.35 16.59 33.98
C TRP A 551 -6.27 16.40 35.50
N LEU A 552 -6.12 17.48 36.28
CA LEU A 552 -6.11 17.37 37.74
C LEU A 552 -7.52 17.27 38.34
N ALA A 553 -8.57 17.52 37.54
CA ALA A 553 -9.96 17.57 37.98
C ALA A 553 -10.79 16.33 37.55
N LEU A 554 -10.14 15.21 37.22
CA LEU A 554 -10.78 13.98 36.71
C LEU A 554 -11.97 13.49 37.54
N GLY A 555 -11.87 13.52 38.88
CA GLY A 555 -12.94 13.05 39.76
C GLY A 555 -14.24 13.84 39.61
N THR A 556 -14.16 15.10 39.16
CA THR A 556 -15.32 15.97 38.91
C THR A 556 -15.68 16.11 37.43
N ALA A 557 -14.90 15.49 36.54
CA ALA A 557 -15.10 15.58 35.10
C ALA A 557 -16.34 14.79 34.65
N LYS A 558 -16.98 15.25 33.57
CA LYS A 558 -18.03 14.49 32.89
C LYS A 558 -17.44 13.20 32.33
N THR A 559 -18.27 12.17 32.16
CA THR A 559 -17.81 10.86 31.69
C THR A 559 -17.14 10.93 30.32
N GLU A 560 -17.70 11.71 29.39
CA GLU A 560 -17.08 11.96 28.08
C GLU A 560 -15.68 12.60 28.20
N ASP A 561 -15.54 13.63 29.04
CA ASP A 561 -14.27 14.34 29.24
C ASP A 561 -13.22 13.44 29.92
N LEU A 562 -13.65 12.62 30.89
CA LEU A 562 -12.82 11.61 31.54
C LEU A 562 -12.27 10.62 30.51
N ILE A 563 -13.13 10.05 29.67
CA ILE A 563 -12.74 9.04 28.68
C ILE A 563 -11.81 9.64 27.64
N ASN A 564 -12.12 10.84 27.14
CA ASN A 564 -11.24 11.55 26.22
C ASN A 564 -9.86 11.78 26.83
N THR A 565 -9.79 12.20 28.10
CA THR A 565 -8.52 12.40 28.80
C THR A 565 -7.76 11.08 28.98
N TRP A 566 -8.46 10.02 29.40
CA TRP A 566 -7.89 8.69 29.59
C TRP A 566 -7.30 8.12 28.30
N MET A 567 -8.06 8.18 27.21
CA MET A 567 -7.63 7.68 25.90
C MET A 567 -6.51 8.53 25.31
N THR A 568 -6.59 9.86 25.46
CA THR A 568 -5.52 10.76 25.02
C THR A 568 -4.21 10.49 25.76
N PHE A 569 -4.28 10.30 27.08
CA PHE A 569 -3.12 9.95 27.88
C PHE A 569 -2.50 8.62 27.43
N THR A 570 -3.30 7.55 27.44
CA THR A 570 -2.81 6.18 27.17
C THR A 570 -2.33 6.00 25.72
N GLN A 571 -3.06 6.54 24.74
CA GLN A 571 -2.79 6.25 23.32
C GLN A 571 -1.87 7.27 22.64
N HIS A 572 -1.83 8.52 23.10
CA HIS A 572 -1.14 9.60 22.39
C HIS A 572 0.00 10.24 23.18
N LEU A 573 -0.18 10.48 24.49
CA LEU A 573 0.78 11.27 25.26
C LEU A 573 1.73 10.43 26.13
N LEU A 574 1.36 9.21 26.50
CA LEU A 574 2.18 8.35 27.35
C LEU A 574 3.62 8.16 26.82
N PRO A 575 3.87 7.82 25.54
CA PRO A 575 5.25 7.68 25.05
C PRO A 575 6.09 8.95 25.19
N TYR A 576 5.47 10.12 25.00
CA TYR A 576 6.13 11.41 25.18
C TYR A 576 6.45 11.67 26.66
N TYR A 577 5.49 11.47 27.56
CA TYR A 577 5.69 11.65 29.00
C TYR A 577 6.78 10.73 29.56
N LEU A 578 6.80 9.45 29.14
CA LEU A 578 7.85 8.51 29.50
C LEU A 578 9.21 8.97 28.98
N SER A 579 9.27 9.53 27.77
CA SER A 579 10.53 10.01 27.18
C SER A 579 11.10 11.22 27.92
N ILE A 580 10.27 12.18 28.32
CA ILE A 580 10.74 13.35 29.07
C ILE A 580 11.10 13.00 30.52
N LEU A 581 10.38 12.08 31.17
CA LEU A 581 10.78 11.54 32.47
C LEU A 581 12.11 10.78 32.35
N ASN A 582 12.28 9.97 31.31
CA ASN A 582 13.53 9.25 31.07
C ASN A 582 14.71 10.20 30.80
N LEU A 583 14.48 11.31 30.11
CA LEU A 583 15.48 12.37 29.94
C LEU A 583 15.87 12.98 31.29
N TYR A 584 14.89 13.32 32.13
CA TYR A 584 15.18 13.86 33.47
C TYR A 584 15.96 12.88 34.34
N TYR A 585 15.53 11.61 34.36
CA TYR A 585 16.24 10.53 35.05
C TYR A 585 17.68 10.39 34.54
N PHE A 586 17.90 10.43 33.22
CA PHE A 586 19.26 10.42 32.67
C PHE A 586 20.13 11.59 33.18
N LEU A 587 19.55 12.78 33.33
CA LEU A 587 20.25 13.94 33.87
C LEU A 587 20.61 13.77 35.35
N THR A 588 19.74 13.15 36.17
CA THR A 588 20.05 12.87 37.59
C THR A 588 21.07 11.75 37.76
N GLN A 589 21.18 10.81 36.80
CA GLN A 589 22.22 9.78 36.84
C GLN A 589 23.61 10.27 36.41
N SER A 590 23.73 11.48 35.85
CA SER A 590 24.99 12.06 35.37
C SER A 590 25.37 13.33 36.14
N PRO A 591 26.18 13.24 37.22
CA PRO A 591 26.55 14.41 38.02
C PRO A 591 27.23 15.52 37.20
N ALA A 592 28.03 15.14 36.20
CA ALA A 592 28.73 16.09 35.33
C ALA A 592 27.76 16.94 34.48
N LEU A 593 26.72 16.31 33.93
CA LEU A 593 25.69 17.04 33.18
C LEU A 593 24.79 17.84 34.12
N PHE A 594 24.46 17.27 35.28
CA PHE A 594 23.62 17.92 36.28
C PHE A 594 24.19 19.26 36.74
N GLU A 595 25.49 19.30 37.04
CA GLU A 595 26.20 20.53 37.41
C GLU A 595 26.34 21.48 36.21
N ARG A 596 26.81 20.96 35.06
CA ARG A 596 27.09 21.77 33.87
C ARG A 596 25.85 22.50 33.36
N LEU A 597 24.73 21.81 33.22
CA LEU A 597 23.45 22.37 32.76
C LEU A 597 22.72 23.16 33.85
N GLN A 598 23.29 23.25 35.06
CA GLN A 598 22.71 23.94 36.21
C GLN A 598 21.31 23.42 36.56
N ILE A 599 21.10 22.10 36.47
CA ILE A 599 19.79 21.45 36.68
C ILE A 599 19.25 21.75 38.07
N GLN A 600 20.12 21.92 39.08
CA GLN A 600 19.75 22.35 40.43
C GLN A 600 18.92 23.64 40.46
N LYS A 601 19.18 24.60 39.54
CA LYS A 601 18.42 25.85 39.45
C LYS A 601 17.05 25.66 38.78
N LEU A 602 16.94 24.67 37.90
CA LEU A 602 15.73 24.36 37.13
C LEU A 602 14.81 23.38 37.87
N HIS A 603 15.36 22.56 38.78
CA HIS A 603 14.65 21.52 39.50
C HIS A 603 13.41 22.03 40.25
N PRO A 604 13.43 23.13 41.01
CA PRO A 604 12.24 23.59 41.73
C PRO A 604 11.05 23.91 40.80
N ALA A 605 11.34 24.48 39.62
CA ALA A 605 10.31 24.78 38.64
C ALA A 605 9.77 23.51 37.96
N PHE A 606 10.64 22.53 37.70
CA PHE A 606 10.23 21.23 37.18
C PHE A 606 9.36 20.45 38.18
N GLU A 607 9.77 20.43 39.44
CA GLU A 607 9.05 19.77 40.52
C GLU A 607 7.63 20.35 40.66
N SER A 608 7.54 21.68 40.81
CA SER A 608 6.25 22.35 41.04
C SER A 608 5.33 22.34 39.83
N ASN A 609 5.86 22.52 38.61
CA ASN A 609 5.05 22.76 37.43
C ASN A 609 4.73 21.49 36.65
N PHE A 610 5.55 20.44 36.79
CA PHE A 610 5.43 19.23 35.98
C PHE A 610 5.38 17.95 36.82
N LEU A 611 6.39 17.69 37.66
CA LEU A 611 6.54 16.39 38.34
C LEU A 611 5.39 16.11 39.31
N VAL A 612 5.11 17.04 40.24
CA VAL A 612 4.05 16.88 41.25
C VAL A 612 2.65 16.81 40.61
N PRO A 613 2.29 17.67 39.63
CA PRO A 613 1.06 17.52 38.87
C PRO A 613 0.93 16.16 38.18
N LEU A 614 2.00 15.65 37.55
CA LEU A 614 1.97 14.37 36.84
C LEU A 614 1.76 13.20 37.80
N MET A 615 2.47 13.25 38.93
CA MET A 615 2.33 12.27 40.00
C MET A 615 0.88 12.24 40.52
N THR A 616 0.30 13.41 40.76
CA THR A 616 -1.10 13.52 41.25
C THR A 616 -2.08 12.94 40.24
N PHE A 617 -1.91 13.27 38.96
CA PHE A 617 -2.73 12.72 37.88
C PHE A 617 -2.62 11.19 37.79
N ALA A 618 -1.40 10.66 37.80
CA ALA A 618 -1.18 9.21 37.74
C ALA A 618 -1.71 8.49 39.00
N GLN A 619 -1.64 9.13 40.17
CA GLN A 619 -2.26 8.61 41.40
C GLN A 619 -3.79 8.53 41.28
N HIS A 620 -4.45 9.55 40.71
CA HIS A 620 -5.89 9.51 40.47
C HIS A 620 -6.26 8.34 39.53
N ILE A 621 -5.54 8.16 38.42
CA ILE A 621 -5.76 7.03 37.50
C ILE A 621 -5.56 5.68 38.20
N SER A 622 -4.52 5.57 39.04
CA SER A 622 -4.14 4.29 39.64
C SER A 622 -4.98 3.89 40.87
N THR A 623 -5.48 4.85 41.64
CA THR A 623 -6.06 4.60 42.97
C THR A 623 -7.54 4.96 43.13
N ASP A 624 -8.10 5.82 42.26
CA ASP A 624 -9.49 6.25 42.38
C ASP A 624 -10.46 5.19 41.82
N ALA A 625 -11.16 4.50 42.72
CA ALA A 625 -12.10 3.43 42.37
C ALA A 625 -13.31 3.92 41.57
N GLU A 626 -13.75 5.17 41.76
CA GLU A 626 -14.90 5.73 41.03
C GLU A 626 -14.52 6.04 39.58
N ILE A 627 -13.34 6.63 39.37
CA ILE A 627 -12.81 6.87 38.03
C ILE A 627 -12.66 5.55 37.25
N LYS A 628 -12.05 4.54 37.87
CA LYS A 628 -11.84 3.23 37.26
C LYS A 628 -13.15 2.55 36.88
N ALA A 629 -14.11 2.50 37.80
CA ALA A 629 -15.42 1.88 37.55
C ALA A 629 -16.17 2.58 36.40
N ARG A 630 -16.04 3.91 36.27
CA ARG A 630 -16.65 4.67 35.16
C ARG A 630 -15.99 4.35 33.81
N VAL A 631 -14.68 4.21 33.76
CA VAL A 631 -13.95 3.85 32.53
C VAL A 631 -14.24 2.41 32.12
N GLU A 632 -14.21 1.47 33.07
CA GLU A 632 -14.54 0.06 32.84
C GLU A 632 -15.97 -0.09 32.28
N MET A 633 -16.92 0.66 32.83
CA MET A 633 -18.33 0.63 32.41
C MET A 633 -18.54 1.13 30.98
N GLU A 634 -17.80 2.15 30.55
CA GLU A 634 -18.04 2.80 29.24
C GLU A 634 -17.11 2.27 28.12
N VAL A 635 -15.88 1.89 28.45
CA VAL A 635 -14.84 1.52 27.46
C VAL A 635 -14.34 0.08 27.63
N GLY A 636 -14.65 -0.57 28.75
CA GLY A 636 -14.29 -1.95 29.05
C GLY A 636 -13.05 -2.12 29.92
N ASP A 637 -12.90 -3.33 30.48
CA ASP A 637 -11.83 -3.72 31.41
C ASP A 637 -10.43 -3.59 30.79
N GLU A 638 -10.24 -3.92 29.51
CA GLU A 638 -8.94 -3.79 28.84
C GLU A 638 -8.42 -2.34 28.82
N ALA A 639 -9.31 -1.37 28.61
CA ALA A 639 -8.96 0.05 28.58
C ALA A 639 -8.63 0.59 29.98
N GLU A 640 -9.33 0.11 31.01
CA GLU A 640 -9.00 0.40 32.42
C GLU A 640 -7.61 -0.14 32.77
N GLN A 641 -7.36 -1.42 32.47
CA GLN A 641 -6.08 -2.06 32.78
C GLN A 641 -4.91 -1.38 32.07
N MET A 642 -5.11 -0.97 30.81
CA MET A 642 -4.11 -0.21 30.06
C MET A 642 -3.77 1.12 30.74
N GLY A 643 -4.78 1.87 31.19
CA GLY A 643 -4.57 3.13 31.89
C GLY A 643 -3.94 2.95 33.27
N HIS A 644 -4.36 1.94 34.02
CA HIS A 644 -3.76 1.60 35.30
C HIS A 644 -2.27 1.24 35.15
N GLY A 645 -1.93 0.34 34.22
CA GLY A 645 -0.54 -0.03 33.96
C GLY A 645 0.31 1.15 33.46
N ALA A 646 -0.27 2.04 32.64
CA ALA A 646 0.39 3.27 32.22
C ALA A 646 0.72 4.19 33.40
N ALA A 647 -0.22 4.37 34.34
CA ALA A 647 -0.02 5.19 35.52
C ALA A 647 1.00 4.59 36.48
N GLU A 648 0.99 3.28 36.71
CA GLU A 648 2.00 2.62 37.55
C GLU A 648 3.41 2.80 36.99
N LEU A 649 3.59 2.67 35.68
CA LEU A 649 4.87 2.89 35.03
C LEU A 649 5.38 4.33 35.23
N VAL A 650 4.48 5.32 35.08
CA VAL A 650 4.81 6.73 35.33
C VAL A 650 5.21 6.95 36.79
N LEU A 651 4.43 6.44 37.76
CA LEU A 651 4.72 6.57 39.19
C LEU A 651 6.04 5.93 39.58
N HIS A 652 6.35 4.76 39.02
CA HIS A 652 7.61 4.09 39.26
C HIS A 652 8.82 4.94 38.81
N ILE A 653 8.77 5.50 37.59
CA ILE A 653 9.86 6.36 37.08
C ILE A 653 9.99 7.64 37.90
N ILE A 654 8.86 8.22 38.35
CA ILE A 654 8.89 9.40 39.24
C ILE A 654 9.60 9.08 40.55
N GLY A 655 9.32 7.94 41.19
CA GLY A 655 10.01 7.52 42.40
C GLY A 655 11.53 7.40 42.23
N GLU A 656 11.98 6.81 41.11
CA GLU A 656 13.41 6.71 40.77
C GLU A 656 14.08 8.10 40.57
N ILE A 657 13.33 9.07 40.03
CA ILE A 657 13.82 10.45 39.87
C ILE A 657 13.97 11.13 41.24
N GLU A 658 13.00 10.99 42.13
CA GLU A 658 13.04 11.57 43.47
C GLU A 658 14.23 11.03 44.27
N GLU A 659 14.45 9.71 44.26
CA GLU A 659 15.59 9.08 44.92
C GLU A 659 16.94 9.58 44.35
N GLY A 660 17.07 9.62 43.02
CA GLY A 660 18.30 10.07 42.35
C GLY A 660 18.62 11.55 42.59
N SER A 661 17.59 12.40 42.62
CA SER A 661 17.74 13.84 42.82
C SER A 661 18.07 14.23 44.27
N ALA A 662 17.53 13.51 45.27
CA ALA A 662 17.82 13.76 46.68
C ALA A 662 19.33 13.68 47.00
N GLY A 663 20.03 12.72 46.39
CA GLY A 663 21.48 12.55 46.57
C GLY A 663 22.33 13.69 45.97
N LEU A 664 21.88 14.30 44.87
CA LEU A 664 22.60 15.38 44.19
C LEU A 664 22.28 16.77 44.74
N LEU A 665 21.04 16.99 45.17
CA LEU A 665 20.58 18.27 45.71
C LEU A 665 20.99 18.47 47.18
N GLY A 666 21.15 17.39 47.95
CA GLY A 666 21.56 17.44 49.36
C GLY A 666 23.04 17.74 49.62
N GLY A 667 23.91 17.71 48.59
CA GLY A 667 25.37 17.79 48.73
C GLY A 667 25.98 19.18 48.92
N GLN A 668 25.20 20.27 48.93
CA GLN A 668 25.73 21.66 49.05
C GLN A 668 25.34 22.37 50.36
N GLY A 669 24.89 21.64 51.38
CA GLY A 669 24.51 22.20 52.68
C GLY A 669 25.61 22.27 53.75
N GLU A 670 26.79 21.69 53.53
CA GLU A 670 27.90 21.72 54.49
C GLU A 670 29.22 22.04 53.77
N GLY A 671 29.57 23.33 53.74
CA GLY A 671 30.84 23.86 53.25
C GLY A 671 31.06 25.29 53.71
#